data_AF-F2N7R1-F1
#
_entry.id   AF-F2N7R1-F1
#
_cell.length_a   1.000
_cell.length_b   1.000
_cell.length_c   1.000
_cell.angle_alpha   90.00
_cell.angle_beta   90.00
_cell.angle_gamma   90.00
#
_symmetry.space_group_name_H-M   'P 1'
#
loop_
_entity.id
_entity.type
_entity.pdbx_description
1 polymer ?
#
loop_
_entity_poly.entity_id
_entity_poly.type
_entity_poly.pdbx_seq_one_letter_code
_entity_poly.pdbx_strand_id
1 'polypeptide(L)'
;MSGRATVKRFRRNLFIICSALFLMLTTALNLWAQESQPATRFVQEEREDQSCEKKGAPRQDDQAPEGLPDCNEKENNSQIPTKSSDEPQSSSVSQTGVETVSFRAPITIGDKQIACSFIGDVGAHTAMLSSLLDKSASGAIAKLPETISDGANSYKVTVVGDFAFEGSPNITSTGLAGNKSITYVGSGAFKNCIGLISTGLDGNDMIKTMMGDHGGVYTGVFMGCTSLTRTGLEGNHTLTHIGGTFWGCTSLLSTGLKDNRTITYVGGNAFRNCTSLKSADLGSDRISRVWENAFKDCSGLTATGLEDNHSITDIGPSAFENCVNLGRASDVTGATNTGDLVINQPSDGTRMTIEARAFLGTSYNSLYLLCNGQASGPDVAPDGISPSAIKKVYVQSSWLGSITWRNYSVAEGSLVIMNPPILSMNAKRVPGTSDAASVELQIAQSFTGQINDASGHMIKRFSVNKNPSNPTEVVKLNTDRNTGLAPGSETLSVRNVSPGSFIFPAGSRARPYNSVSSSGKSCGLSAVAYKVAFDPAGGTGAMPDQPMTYGVEAPLEQCGFTRGHYAFVCWDAGAGGRSYADKERVSNLSDLEGATVTLRAIWKSTVSLELMISSRMAGTGGGSPLAGAGYALSATSDVADEIYDVYTDPEMHHRVESWPQMSASDGNLRLYGVSPGTYHLLNLSAPTGYQVCPDAHVFTVGDDGSVSVDGVPYKPAAGVIALTMDFLPAPVLPGTGVNSAGHPESVAVLVALAAGALAAPLVRRRS
;
A
#
# COMPACT_ATOMS: atom_id res chain seq x y z
N MET A 1 3.92 -13.60 79.74
CA MET A 1 3.56 -15.05 79.77
C MET A 1 3.28 -15.63 78.37
N SER A 2 3.79 -15.05 77.27
CA SER A 2 3.32 -15.34 75.89
C SER A 2 4.16 -16.35 75.09
N GLY A 3 5.48 -16.45 75.32
CA GLY A 3 6.39 -17.19 74.43
C GLY A 3 6.21 -18.71 74.32
N ARG A 4 5.60 -19.38 75.31
CA ARG A 4 5.45 -20.86 75.31
C ARG A 4 4.25 -21.39 74.52
N ALA A 5 3.28 -20.54 74.17
CA ALA A 5 2.09 -20.97 73.43
C ALA A 5 2.38 -21.19 71.93
N THR A 6 3.10 -20.26 71.29
CA THR A 6 3.34 -20.23 69.85
C THR A 6 4.11 -21.46 69.35
N VAL A 7 5.16 -21.87 70.08
CA VAL A 7 6.00 -23.04 69.72
C VAL A 7 5.19 -24.36 69.81
N LYS A 8 4.29 -24.50 70.79
CA LYS A 8 3.39 -25.66 70.88
C LYS A 8 2.38 -25.69 69.71
N ARG A 9 1.85 -24.54 69.28
CA ARG A 9 0.97 -24.45 68.10
C ARG A 9 1.72 -24.84 66.82
N PHE A 10 2.92 -24.32 66.62
CA PHE A 10 3.72 -24.60 65.41
C PHE A 10 4.09 -26.09 65.30
N ARG A 11 4.57 -26.71 66.39
CA ARG A 11 4.86 -28.16 66.40
C ARG A 11 3.62 -29.02 66.18
N ARG A 12 2.45 -28.64 66.72
CA ARG A 12 1.20 -29.41 66.51
C ARG A 12 0.72 -29.32 65.06
N ASN A 13 0.79 -28.15 64.44
CA ASN A 13 0.42 -27.98 63.03
C ASN A 13 1.37 -28.74 62.10
N LEU A 14 2.69 -28.67 62.34
CA LEU A 14 3.68 -29.41 61.55
C LEU A 14 3.46 -30.93 61.63
N PHE A 15 3.18 -31.46 62.83
CA PHE A 15 2.89 -32.88 63.01
C PHE A 15 1.63 -33.31 62.24
N ILE A 16 0.55 -32.51 62.28
CA ILE A 16 -0.69 -32.77 61.52
C ILE A 16 -0.42 -32.78 60.01
N ILE A 17 0.39 -31.84 59.50
CA ILE A 17 0.76 -31.78 58.07
C ILE A 17 1.58 -33.01 57.66
N CYS A 18 2.56 -33.43 58.47
CA CYS A 18 3.33 -34.64 58.21
C CYS A 18 2.46 -35.91 58.26
N SER A 19 1.52 -36.02 59.21
CA SER A 19 0.57 -37.14 59.27
C SER A 19 -0.37 -37.18 58.05
N ALA A 20 -0.84 -36.02 57.58
CA ALA A 20 -1.68 -35.94 56.38
C ALA A 20 -0.92 -36.35 55.10
N LEU A 21 0.32 -35.88 54.94
CA LEU A 21 1.20 -36.29 53.84
C LEU A 21 1.53 -37.78 53.87
N PHE A 22 1.77 -38.36 55.05
CA PHE A 22 2.00 -39.80 55.19
C PHE A 22 0.75 -40.61 54.82
N LEU A 23 -0.44 -40.17 55.25
CA LEU A 23 -1.70 -40.84 54.92
C LEU A 23 -1.97 -40.80 53.40
N MET A 24 -1.78 -39.64 52.76
CA MET A 24 -1.86 -39.46 51.30
C MET A 24 -0.90 -40.38 50.53
N LEU A 25 0.33 -40.57 51.02
CA LEU A 25 1.29 -41.49 50.41
C LEU A 25 0.83 -42.94 50.53
N THR A 26 0.30 -43.34 51.68
CA THR A 26 -0.21 -44.71 51.88
C THR A 26 -1.46 -45.01 51.06
N THR A 27 -2.35 -44.04 50.82
CA THR A 27 -3.49 -44.24 49.90
C THR A 27 -3.03 -44.30 48.44
N ALA A 28 -2.05 -43.48 48.04
CA ALA A 28 -1.49 -43.53 46.68
C ALA A 28 -0.81 -44.88 46.36
N LEU A 29 0.00 -45.42 47.28
CA LEU A 29 0.62 -46.75 47.09
C LEU A 29 -0.44 -47.87 47.06
N ASN A 30 -1.49 -47.79 47.87
CA ASN A 30 -2.53 -48.81 47.90
C ASN A 30 -3.43 -48.81 46.64
N LEU A 31 -3.68 -47.66 46.01
CA LEU A 31 -4.36 -47.63 44.70
C LEU A 31 -3.48 -48.24 43.60
N TRP A 32 -2.18 -47.88 43.57
CA TRP A 32 -1.25 -48.40 42.55
C TRP A 32 -1.05 -49.92 42.62
N ALA A 33 -1.32 -50.53 43.78
CA ALA A 33 -1.20 -51.98 44.00
C ALA A 33 -2.44 -52.81 43.58
N GLN A 34 -3.52 -52.21 43.06
CA GLN A 34 -4.76 -52.93 42.73
C GLN A 34 -5.06 -53.12 41.23
N GLU A 35 -4.40 -52.40 40.31
CA GLU A 35 -4.74 -52.46 38.87
C GLU A 35 -3.86 -53.41 38.02
N SER A 36 -2.92 -54.14 38.63
CA SER A 36 -1.99 -55.02 37.91
C SER A 36 -2.25 -56.52 38.13
N GLN A 37 -3.21 -57.11 37.40
CA GLN A 37 -3.20 -58.48 36.82
C GLN A 37 -4.45 -58.70 35.92
N PRO A 38 -4.39 -59.55 34.87
CA PRO A 38 -5.39 -59.59 33.80
C PRO A 38 -6.53 -60.60 34.03
N ALA A 39 -7.70 -60.34 33.44
CA ALA A 39 -8.84 -61.27 33.42
C ALA A 39 -9.46 -61.42 32.02
N THR A 40 -9.38 -62.62 31.45
CA THR A 40 -10.12 -63.00 30.25
C THR A 40 -11.51 -63.51 30.63
N ARG A 41 -12.59 -63.05 29.94
CA ARG A 41 -13.52 -63.92 29.18
C ARG A 41 -14.87 -63.30 28.78
N PHE A 42 -15.36 -63.87 27.68
CA PHE A 42 -16.75 -64.10 27.29
C PHE A 42 -17.59 -62.99 26.66
N VAL A 43 -18.45 -63.49 25.76
CA VAL A 43 -19.42 -62.81 24.92
C VAL A 43 -20.78 -62.86 25.62
N GLN A 44 -21.59 -61.83 25.45
CA GLN A 44 -23.03 -62.03 25.38
C GLN A 44 -23.63 -61.11 24.31
N GLU A 45 -24.62 -61.62 23.57
CA GLU A 45 -25.40 -60.85 22.61
C GLU A 45 -26.37 -59.92 23.34
N GLU A 46 -26.65 -58.75 22.75
CA GLU A 46 -28.03 -58.26 22.74
C GLU A 46 -28.31 -57.53 21.42
N ARG A 47 -29.51 -57.71 20.88
CA ARG A 47 -29.98 -57.05 19.65
C ARG A 47 -30.80 -55.84 20.03
N GLU A 48 -30.84 -54.83 19.16
CA GLU A 48 -32.14 -54.24 18.82
C GLU A 48 -32.14 -53.73 17.37
N ASP A 49 -33.30 -53.86 16.71
CA ASP A 49 -33.48 -53.59 15.29
C ASP A 49 -33.79 -52.11 15.01
N GLN A 50 -33.31 -51.59 13.87
CA GLN A 50 -34.22 -50.94 12.92
C GLN A 50 -33.70 -50.88 11.48
N SER A 51 -34.62 -50.59 10.55
CA SER A 51 -34.60 -51.11 9.19
C SER A 51 -33.98 -50.21 8.13
N CYS A 52 -33.32 -50.84 7.15
CA CYS A 52 -33.00 -50.23 5.86
C CYS A 52 -34.15 -50.47 4.85
N GLU A 53 -34.59 -49.44 4.14
CA GLU A 53 -35.41 -49.60 2.92
C GLU A 53 -34.55 -49.68 1.65
N LYS A 54 -35.15 -50.13 0.55
CA LYS A 54 -34.47 -50.60 -0.67
C LYS A 54 -34.71 -49.70 -1.88
N LYS A 55 -33.71 -49.59 -2.78
CA LYS A 55 -33.77 -49.68 -4.27
C LYS A 55 -32.42 -49.24 -4.90
N GLY A 56 -31.97 -49.72 -6.07
CA GLY A 56 -32.65 -50.72 -6.92
C GLY A 56 -32.07 -51.08 -8.32
N ALA A 57 -30.84 -50.69 -8.72
CA ALA A 57 -30.22 -51.02 -10.04
C ALA A 57 -30.99 -50.47 -11.29
N PRO A 58 -30.64 -50.75 -12.57
CA PRO A 58 -29.41 -51.28 -13.24
C PRO A 58 -28.63 -50.17 -14.05
N ARG A 59 -27.41 -50.32 -14.62
CA ARG A 59 -26.86 -51.16 -15.74
C ARG A 59 -27.62 -50.99 -17.08
N GLN A 60 -27.05 -51.05 -18.31
CA GLN A 60 -25.70 -51.17 -18.95
C GLN A 60 -25.93 -50.89 -20.47
N ASP A 61 -25.01 -50.67 -21.45
CA ASP A 61 -23.54 -50.57 -21.67
C ASP A 61 -23.31 -49.73 -22.96
N ASP A 62 -22.07 -49.31 -23.34
CA ASP A 62 -21.54 -49.40 -24.73
C ASP A 62 -20.06 -48.94 -24.92
N GLN A 63 -19.48 -49.13 -26.12
CA GLN A 63 -18.03 -49.31 -26.38
C GLN A 63 -17.26 -48.11 -26.99
N ALA A 64 -15.91 -48.21 -26.99
CA ALA A 64 -14.93 -47.22 -27.49
C ALA A 64 -14.61 -47.35 -29.01
N PRO A 65 -13.72 -46.51 -29.59
CA PRO A 65 -12.32 -46.96 -29.70
C PRO A 65 -11.20 -45.90 -29.58
N GLU A 66 -10.05 -46.37 -29.10
CA GLU A 66 -8.62 -46.08 -29.43
C GLU A 66 -8.08 -44.64 -29.67
N GLY A 67 -6.94 -44.33 -29.03
CA GLY A 67 -6.18 -43.08 -29.25
C GLY A 67 -5.03 -42.78 -28.26
N LEU A 68 -4.10 -43.71 -28.04
CA LEU A 68 -2.81 -43.49 -27.32
C LEU A 68 -1.71 -43.06 -28.32
N PRO A 69 -0.53 -42.51 -27.91
CA PRO A 69 0.13 -42.47 -26.57
C PRO A 69 0.30 -41.04 -26.01
N ASP A 70 0.87 -40.75 -24.82
CA ASP A 70 1.08 -41.40 -23.50
C ASP A 70 1.77 -40.31 -22.61
N CYS A 71 2.30 -40.64 -21.43
CA CYS A 71 2.97 -39.75 -20.46
C CYS A 71 2.03 -38.79 -19.71
N ASN A 72 1.36 -39.30 -18.67
CA ASN A 72 0.65 -38.47 -17.70
C ASN A 72 0.65 -39.14 -16.31
N GLU A 73 1.59 -38.76 -15.44
CA GLU A 73 1.40 -38.96 -13.99
C GLU A 73 0.92 -37.64 -13.39
N LYS A 74 -0.36 -37.63 -12.98
CA LYS A 74 -0.91 -36.57 -12.14
C LYS A 74 -1.35 -37.12 -10.80
N GLU A 75 -0.88 -36.40 -9.79
CA GLU A 75 -1.44 -36.27 -8.45
C GLU A 75 -2.93 -36.66 -8.37
N ASN A 76 -3.28 -37.55 -7.44
CA ASN A 76 -4.34 -37.17 -6.53
C ASN A 76 -4.21 -37.75 -5.12
N ASN A 77 -4.43 -36.84 -4.18
CA ASN A 77 -4.73 -36.97 -2.77
C ASN A 77 -5.42 -38.30 -2.36
N SER A 78 -4.90 -38.96 -1.33
CA SER A 78 -5.59 -40.03 -0.60
C SER A 78 -5.47 -39.80 0.91
N GLN A 79 -6.56 -40.06 1.62
CA GLN A 79 -6.72 -39.74 3.04
C GLN A 79 -5.93 -40.72 3.93
N ILE A 80 -5.48 -40.24 5.10
CA ILE A 80 -4.96 -41.11 6.17
C ILE A 80 -6.15 -41.61 7.02
N PRO A 81 -6.47 -42.92 7.04
CA PRO A 81 -7.37 -43.48 8.03
C PRO A 81 -6.61 -43.80 9.32
N THR A 82 -7.11 -43.32 10.46
CA THR A 82 -6.71 -43.83 11.77
C THR A 82 -7.15 -45.29 11.92
N LYS A 83 -6.27 -46.19 12.35
CA LYS A 83 -6.68 -47.50 12.87
C LYS A 83 -5.87 -47.88 14.10
N SER A 84 -6.55 -48.13 15.20
CA SER A 84 -6.00 -48.71 16.42
C SER A 84 -5.99 -50.24 16.36
N SER A 85 -5.00 -50.85 17.01
CA SER A 85 -5.07 -52.18 17.66
C SER A 85 -5.88 -53.30 16.99
N ASP A 86 -5.17 -54.21 16.32
CA ASP A 86 -5.55 -55.63 16.22
C ASP A 86 -4.29 -56.45 16.55
N GLU A 87 -4.30 -57.28 17.61
CA GLU A 87 -3.20 -58.20 17.92
C GLU A 87 -3.30 -59.48 17.05
N PRO A 88 -2.23 -59.90 16.35
CA PRO A 88 -2.11 -61.28 15.92
C PRO A 88 -1.73 -62.17 17.12
N GLN A 89 -2.57 -63.16 17.39
CA GLN A 89 -2.43 -64.14 18.47
C GLN A 89 -1.05 -64.80 18.57
N SER A 90 -0.69 -65.22 19.78
CA SER A 90 0.53 -65.98 20.08
C SER A 90 0.67 -67.22 19.18
N SER A 91 1.62 -67.19 18.25
CA SER A 91 2.07 -68.35 17.49
C SER A 91 3.60 -68.36 17.40
N SER A 92 4.23 -69.41 17.91
CA SER A 92 5.68 -69.56 17.93
C SER A 92 6.17 -70.06 16.56
N VAL A 93 6.53 -69.15 15.66
CA VAL A 93 7.04 -69.48 14.32
C VAL A 93 8.46 -68.95 14.14
N SER A 94 9.36 -69.91 13.90
CA SER A 94 10.77 -69.83 13.50
C SER A 94 11.41 -68.46 13.23
N GLN A 95 12.57 -68.25 13.87
CA GLN A 95 13.62 -67.33 13.40
C GLN A 95 13.95 -67.60 11.92
N THR A 96 14.07 -66.56 11.10
CA THR A 96 15.06 -66.57 10.01
C THR A 96 16.43 -66.46 10.67
N GLY A 97 17.14 -67.58 10.78
CA GLY A 97 18.43 -67.65 11.45
C GLY A 97 19.51 -66.88 10.69
N VAL A 98 19.70 -65.61 11.03
CA VAL A 98 20.91 -64.86 10.66
C VAL A 98 22.07 -65.50 11.41
N GLU A 99 22.91 -66.23 10.70
CA GLU A 99 24.09 -66.86 11.29
C GLU A 99 25.05 -65.76 11.76
N THR A 100 25.27 -65.71 13.07
CA THR A 100 26.06 -64.66 13.72
C THR A 100 27.20 -65.25 14.55
N VAL A 101 28.37 -64.65 14.42
CA VAL A 101 29.57 -65.02 15.18
C VAL A 101 29.91 -63.91 16.19
N SER A 102 30.15 -64.28 17.44
CA SER A 102 30.59 -63.36 18.49
C SER A 102 32.07 -63.57 18.77
N PHE A 103 32.89 -62.54 18.55
CA PHE A 103 34.35 -62.61 18.71
C PHE A 103 34.89 -61.35 19.40
N ARG A 104 36.19 -61.36 19.73
CA ARG A 104 36.89 -60.23 20.35
C ARG A 104 38.04 -59.77 19.48
N ALA A 105 38.21 -58.47 19.35
CA ALA A 105 39.37 -57.86 18.70
C ALA A 105 39.74 -56.54 19.38
N PRO A 106 41.02 -56.12 19.36
CA PRO A 106 41.43 -54.85 19.93
C PRO A 106 41.05 -53.66 19.04
N ILE A 107 40.81 -52.52 19.68
CA ILE A 107 40.87 -51.19 19.06
C ILE A 107 41.90 -50.33 19.77
N THR A 108 42.42 -49.31 19.08
CA THR A 108 43.45 -48.41 19.62
C THR A 108 42.82 -47.22 20.35
N ILE A 109 43.03 -47.13 21.67
CA ILE A 109 42.59 -46.03 22.53
C ILE A 109 43.81 -45.42 23.22
N GLY A 110 44.13 -44.17 22.89
CA GLY A 110 45.46 -43.61 23.15
C GLY A 110 46.54 -44.53 22.54
N ASP A 111 47.59 -44.80 23.30
CA ASP A 111 48.69 -45.69 22.87
C ASP A 111 48.42 -47.19 23.17
N LYS A 112 47.19 -47.57 23.56
CA LYS A 112 46.85 -48.92 24.03
C LYS A 112 45.91 -49.66 23.10
N GLN A 113 46.14 -50.96 22.94
CA GLN A 113 45.19 -51.89 22.35
C GLN A 113 44.21 -52.37 23.43
N ILE A 114 42.93 -52.03 23.28
CA ILE A 114 41.86 -52.36 24.24
C ILE A 114 40.86 -53.31 23.57
N ALA A 115 40.52 -54.40 24.26
CA ALA A 115 39.63 -55.42 23.71
C ALA A 115 38.17 -54.93 23.60
N CYS A 116 37.60 -55.06 22.41
CA CYS A 116 36.17 -54.91 22.14
C CYS A 116 35.54 -56.26 21.78
N SER A 117 34.25 -56.38 22.08
CA SER A 117 33.36 -57.40 21.56
C SER A 117 32.80 -56.97 20.21
N PHE A 118 32.70 -57.92 19.28
CA PHE A 118 32.09 -57.74 17.97
C PHE A 118 31.08 -58.86 17.71
N ILE A 119 30.01 -58.52 16.99
CA ILE A 119 29.05 -59.49 16.43
C ILE A 119 29.15 -59.37 14.90
N GLY A 120 29.59 -60.43 14.24
CA GLY A 120 29.62 -60.53 12.78
C GLY A 120 28.37 -61.23 12.25
N ASP A 121 27.79 -60.70 11.18
CA ASP A 121 26.81 -61.38 10.33
C ASP A 121 27.56 -62.16 9.25
N VAL A 122 27.42 -63.48 9.26
CA VAL A 122 28.13 -64.41 8.36
C VAL A 122 27.60 -64.33 6.94
N GLY A 123 26.30 -64.10 6.73
CA GLY A 123 25.69 -63.99 5.41
C GLY A 123 25.96 -62.65 4.72
N ALA A 124 26.01 -61.56 5.50
CA ALA A 124 26.27 -60.21 4.98
C ALA A 124 27.77 -59.84 4.94
N HIS A 125 28.66 -60.61 5.58
CA HIS A 125 30.06 -60.25 5.83
C HIS A 125 30.23 -58.86 6.46
N THR A 126 29.34 -58.51 7.40
CA THR A 126 29.41 -57.24 8.16
C THR A 126 29.58 -57.48 9.65
N ALA A 127 30.02 -56.47 10.39
CA ALA A 127 30.17 -56.54 11.84
C ALA A 127 29.66 -55.29 12.55
N MET A 128 29.13 -55.52 13.76
CA MET A 128 28.82 -54.52 14.76
C MET A 128 29.87 -54.57 15.88
N LEU A 129 30.45 -53.42 16.24
CA LEU A 129 31.20 -53.27 17.49
C LEU A 129 30.18 -53.22 18.63
N SER A 130 30.06 -54.30 19.41
CA SER A 130 28.96 -54.48 20.38
C SER A 130 29.29 -54.02 21.79
N SER A 131 30.56 -54.03 22.22
CA SER A 131 30.94 -53.50 23.54
C SER A 131 32.45 -53.24 23.70
N LEU A 132 32.81 -52.16 24.38
CA LEU A 132 34.13 -51.97 24.97
C LEU A 132 34.24 -52.74 26.30
N LEU A 133 35.20 -53.66 26.40
CA LEU A 133 35.30 -54.57 27.55
C LEU A 133 36.04 -53.96 28.76
N ASP A 134 36.82 -52.90 28.54
CA ASP A 134 37.49 -52.13 29.60
C ASP A 134 37.06 -50.66 29.56
N LYS A 135 36.05 -50.31 30.37
CA LYS A 135 35.55 -48.94 30.52
C LYS A 135 36.51 -48.00 31.26
N SER A 136 37.63 -48.50 31.79
CA SER A 136 38.67 -47.65 32.38
C SER A 136 39.62 -47.05 31.33
N ALA A 137 39.60 -47.59 30.10
CA ALA A 137 40.40 -47.13 28.97
C ALA A 137 40.29 -45.62 28.74
N SER A 138 41.44 -44.99 28.47
CA SER A 138 41.63 -43.54 28.53
C SER A 138 42.35 -43.03 27.29
N GLY A 139 41.92 -41.87 26.78
CA GLY A 139 42.46 -41.23 25.58
C GLY A 139 41.49 -41.22 24.40
N ALA A 140 41.99 -40.81 23.24
CA ALA A 140 41.21 -40.78 22.01
C ALA A 140 41.13 -42.17 21.39
N ILE A 141 39.95 -42.61 20.90
CA ILE A 141 39.89 -43.72 19.95
C ILE A 141 40.54 -43.23 18.65
N ALA A 142 41.70 -43.77 18.29
CA ALA A 142 42.54 -43.22 17.22
C ALA A 142 41.89 -43.38 15.83
N LYS A 143 41.29 -44.55 15.59
CA LYS A 143 40.38 -44.84 14.47
C LYS A 143 39.56 -46.07 14.84
N LEU A 144 38.25 -46.04 14.59
CA LEU A 144 37.45 -47.26 14.63
C LEU A 144 37.77 -48.15 13.42
N PRO A 145 37.98 -49.47 13.60
CA PRO A 145 38.36 -50.39 12.53
C PRO A 145 37.29 -50.44 11.44
N GLU A 146 37.71 -50.53 10.17
CA GLU A 146 36.79 -50.66 9.03
C GLU A 146 36.50 -52.13 8.69
N THR A 147 37.39 -53.05 9.09
CA THR A 147 37.25 -54.50 8.95
C THR A 147 37.89 -55.22 10.15
N ILE A 148 37.32 -56.35 10.59
CA ILE A 148 37.95 -57.30 11.51
C ILE A 148 37.77 -58.72 10.96
N SER A 149 38.66 -59.65 11.33
CA SER A 149 38.52 -61.09 11.09
C SER A 149 38.32 -61.86 12.40
N ASP A 150 37.52 -62.92 12.35
CA ASP A 150 37.41 -63.94 13.42
C ASP A 150 38.53 -65.00 13.35
N GLY A 151 39.39 -64.94 12.31
CA GLY A 151 40.43 -65.91 11.99
C GLY A 151 40.13 -66.78 10.75
N ALA A 152 38.87 -66.85 10.31
CA ALA A 152 38.43 -67.60 9.14
C ALA A 152 37.81 -66.71 8.06
N ASN A 153 37.02 -65.72 8.47
CA ASN A 153 36.29 -64.78 7.62
C ASN A 153 36.75 -63.33 7.89
N SER A 154 36.41 -62.41 6.98
CA SER A 154 36.57 -60.96 7.20
C SER A 154 35.22 -60.27 7.16
N TYR A 155 35.00 -59.33 8.06
CA TYR A 155 33.73 -58.62 8.27
C TYR A 155 33.95 -57.12 8.21
N LYS A 156 33.17 -56.39 7.39
CA LYS A 156 33.20 -54.93 7.32
C LYS A 156 32.42 -54.33 8.50
N VAL A 157 33.02 -53.42 9.27
CA VAL A 157 32.33 -52.75 10.38
C VAL A 157 31.39 -51.68 9.83
N THR A 158 30.09 -51.93 9.92
CA THR A 158 29.05 -50.99 9.47
C THR A 158 28.34 -50.31 10.64
N VAL A 159 28.46 -50.85 11.86
CA VAL A 159 27.71 -50.42 13.03
C VAL A 159 28.60 -50.29 14.28
N VAL A 160 28.46 -49.18 15.00
CA VAL A 160 28.74 -49.12 16.44
C VAL A 160 27.43 -49.44 17.16
N GLY A 161 27.40 -50.49 17.99
CA GLY A 161 26.17 -50.99 18.60
C GLY A 161 25.62 -50.09 19.70
N ASP A 162 24.36 -50.36 20.07
CA ASP A 162 23.69 -49.71 21.20
C ASP A 162 24.52 -49.88 22.48
N PHE A 163 24.67 -48.80 23.25
CA PHE A 163 25.44 -48.75 24.51
C PHE A 163 26.93 -49.19 24.43
N ALA A 164 27.51 -49.38 23.24
CA ALA A 164 28.81 -50.05 23.07
C ALA A 164 29.97 -49.43 23.89
N PHE A 165 29.99 -48.11 24.07
CA PHE A 165 30.95 -47.36 24.89
C PHE A 165 30.31 -46.70 26.12
N GLU A 166 29.04 -47.00 26.47
CA GLU A 166 28.31 -46.30 27.54
C GLU A 166 29.11 -46.26 28.86
N GLY A 167 29.24 -45.09 29.46
CA GLY A 167 29.89 -44.93 30.76
C GLY A 167 31.38 -45.23 30.74
N SER A 168 32.07 -44.90 29.64
CA SER A 168 33.53 -44.92 29.52
C SER A 168 34.07 -43.51 29.77
N PRO A 169 34.32 -43.10 31.04
CA PRO A 169 34.48 -41.70 31.40
C PRO A 169 35.75 -41.03 30.83
N ASN A 170 36.77 -41.83 30.50
CA ASN A 170 38.09 -41.34 30.14
C ASN A 170 38.35 -41.26 28.62
N ILE A 171 37.36 -41.63 27.78
CA ILE A 171 37.49 -41.57 26.32
C ILE A 171 37.24 -40.14 25.83
N THR A 172 38.16 -39.60 25.03
CA THR A 172 38.15 -38.19 24.59
C THR A 172 37.66 -37.99 23.16
N SER A 173 37.67 -39.03 22.33
CA SER A 173 37.17 -39.02 20.94
C SER A 173 36.58 -40.37 20.55
N THR A 174 35.56 -40.34 19.69
CA THR A 174 34.80 -41.51 19.21
C THR A 174 35.55 -42.38 18.19
N GLY A 175 36.54 -41.81 17.47
CA GLY A 175 37.17 -42.47 16.32
C GLY A 175 36.31 -42.58 15.06
N LEU A 176 35.20 -41.84 14.97
CA LEU A 176 34.30 -41.79 13.79
C LEU A 176 34.81 -40.90 12.65
N ALA A 177 35.66 -39.91 12.96
CA ALA A 177 36.22 -39.00 11.95
C ALA A 177 37.08 -39.77 10.94
N GLY A 178 36.83 -39.55 9.65
CA GLY A 178 37.54 -40.19 8.55
C GLY A 178 37.26 -41.69 8.36
N ASN A 179 36.41 -42.32 9.18
CA ASN A 179 36.02 -43.72 8.98
C ASN A 179 35.07 -43.83 7.76
N LYS A 180 35.35 -44.79 6.85
CA LYS A 180 34.62 -44.98 5.59
C LYS A 180 33.74 -46.25 5.55
N SER A 181 33.45 -46.85 6.71
CA SER A 181 32.69 -48.09 6.81
C SER A 181 31.42 -47.99 7.68
N ILE A 182 31.48 -47.24 8.78
CA ILE A 182 30.41 -47.12 9.78
C ILE A 182 29.30 -46.22 9.25
N THR A 183 28.13 -46.79 9.01
CA THR A 183 26.93 -46.10 8.50
C THR A 183 25.88 -45.83 9.59
N TYR A 184 25.98 -46.51 10.73
CA TYR A 184 25.04 -46.36 11.85
C TYR A 184 25.77 -46.39 13.20
N VAL A 185 25.28 -45.60 14.15
CA VAL A 185 25.77 -45.55 15.54
C VAL A 185 24.56 -45.68 16.45
N GLY A 186 24.61 -46.67 17.34
CA GLY A 186 23.48 -47.12 18.14
C GLY A 186 23.02 -46.16 19.23
N SER A 187 21.83 -46.43 19.71
CA SER A 187 21.18 -45.73 20.82
C SER A 187 22.06 -45.81 22.07
N GLY A 188 22.31 -44.65 22.69
CA GLY A 188 23.22 -44.55 23.84
C GLY A 188 24.68 -44.99 23.61
N ALA A 189 25.15 -45.20 22.37
CA ALA A 189 26.45 -45.83 22.11
C ALA A 189 27.64 -45.17 22.83
N PHE A 190 27.64 -43.83 23.01
CA PHE A 190 28.65 -43.08 23.76
C PHE A 190 28.06 -42.35 24.98
N LYS A 191 26.88 -42.75 25.46
CA LYS A 191 26.20 -42.14 26.61
C LYS A 191 27.09 -42.15 27.85
N ASN A 192 27.07 -41.06 28.61
CA ASN A 192 27.89 -40.83 29.81
C ASN A 192 29.41 -41.00 29.61
N CYS A 193 29.93 -40.85 28.38
CA CYS A 193 31.36 -40.65 28.13
C CYS A 193 31.75 -39.23 28.56
N ILE A 194 31.82 -38.97 29.87
CA ILE A 194 31.92 -37.61 30.42
C ILE A 194 33.19 -36.86 29.99
N GLY A 195 34.28 -37.54 29.64
CA GLY A 195 35.51 -36.96 29.10
C GLY A 195 35.54 -36.73 27.58
N LEU A 196 34.45 -37.02 26.86
CA LEU A 196 34.38 -36.89 25.41
C LEU A 196 34.40 -35.42 25.00
N ILE A 197 35.39 -35.02 24.18
CA ILE A 197 35.56 -33.64 23.69
C ILE A 197 35.37 -33.53 22.17
N SER A 198 35.32 -34.65 21.44
CA SER A 198 34.98 -34.68 20.01
C SER A 198 34.07 -35.86 19.67
N THR A 199 33.03 -35.60 18.87
CA THR A 199 32.12 -36.60 18.30
C THR A 199 32.67 -37.26 17.03
N GLY A 200 33.61 -36.62 16.34
CA GLY A 200 34.09 -37.02 15.01
C GLY A 200 33.05 -36.95 13.88
N LEU A 201 31.90 -36.30 14.09
CA LEU A 201 30.87 -36.13 13.06
C LEU A 201 31.26 -35.14 11.96
N ASP A 202 32.12 -34.18 12.30
CA ASP A 202 32.66 -33.13 11.44
C ASP A 202 33.52 -33.67 10.30
N GLY A 203 34.09 -34.87 10.47
CA GLY A 203 34.85 -35.59 9.44
C GLY A 203 34.22 -36.91 8.99
N ASN A 204 32.91 -37.12 9.18
CA ASN A 204 32.24 -38.38 8.81
C ASN A 204 31.21 -38.20 7.69
N ASP A 205 31.45 -38.86 6.56
CA ASP A 205 30.61 -38.81 5.35
C ASP A 205 29.71 -40.06 5.17
N MET A 206 29.57 -40.89 6.21
CA MET A 206 28.94 -42.22 6.11
C MET A 206 27.64 -42.33 6.90
N ILE A 207 27.55 -41.66 8.05
CA ILE A 207 26.36 -41.66 8.90
C ILE A 207 25.34 -40.66 8.34
N LYS A 208 24.12 -41.13 8.08
CA LYS A 208 23.02 -40.33 7.48
C LYS A 208 21.92 -39.95 8.49
N THR A 209 21.80 -40.72 9.56
CA THR A 209 20.81 -40.56 10.63
C THR A 209 21.46 -40.82 11.98
N MET A 210 21.09 -40.03 12.99
CA MET A 210 21.45 -40.24 14.39
C MET A 210 20.17 -40.24 15.20
N MET A 211 19.70 -41.42 15.59
CA MET A 211 18.43 -41.62 16.29
C MET A 211 18.70 -42.17 17.69
N GLY A 212 18.33 -41.41 18.71
CA GLY A 212 18.39 -41.84 20.12
C GLY A 212 17.11 -42.52 20.58
N ASP A 213 16.56 -43.47 19.82
CA ASP A 213 15.43 -44.31 20.24
C ASP A 213 15.86 -45.78 20.23
N HIS A 214 15.53 -46.51 21.29
CA HIS A 214 15.65 -47.95 21.40
C HIS A 214 14.44 -48.47 22.17
N GLY A 215 13.52 -49.15 21.47
CA GLY A 215 12.32 -49.72 22.07
C GLY A 215 11.38 -48.72 22.74
N GLY A 216 11.36 -47.45 22.31
CA GLY A 216 10.58 -46.37 22.94
C GLY A 216 11.28 -45.70 24.13
N VAL A 217 12.51 -46.10 24.46
CA VAL A 217 13.32 -45.50 25.54
C VAL A 217 14.35 -44.55 24.94
N TYR A 218 13.99 -43.25 24.92
CA TYR A 218 14.84 -42.18 24.37
C TYR A 218 16.23 -42.13 25.04
N THR A 219 17.25 -42.54 24.30
CA THR A 219 18.64 -42.66 24.75
C THR A 219 19.59 -42.08 23.70
N GLY A 220 19.89 -40.78 23.81
CA GLY A 220 20.79 -40.07 22.89
C GLY A 220 22.19 -40.68 22.80
N VAL A 221 22.75 -40.74 21.58
CA VAL A 221 24.08 -41.33 21.30
C VAL A 221 25.18 -40.72 22.16
N PHE A 222 25.17 -39.39 22.37
CA PHE A 222 26.09 -38.64 23.21
C PHE A 222 25.43 -38.12 24.50
N MET A 223 24.32 -38.72 24.94
CA MET A 223 23.61 -38.32 26.16
C MET A 223 24.57 -38.24 27.35
N GLY A 224 24.62 -37.11 28.05
CA GLY A 224 25.48 -36.93 29.23
C GLY A 224 26.99 -36.84 28.94
N CYS A 225 27.42 -36.58 27.71
CA CYS A 225 28.83 -36.26 27.40
C CYS A 225 29.18 -34.84 27.88
N THR A 226 29.37 -34.68 29.19
CA THR A 226 29.43 -33.36 29.83
C THR A 226 30.62 -32.49 29.43
N SER A 227 31.77 -33.04 29.01
CA SER A 227 32.91 -32.26 28.50
C SER A 227 32.77 -31.78 27.04
N LEU A 228 31.70 -32.19 26.34
CA LEU A 228 31.55 -31.91 24.92
C LEU A 228 31.18 -30.43 24.68
N THR A 229 32.06 -29.67 24.03
CA THR A 229 31.88 -28.22 23.80
C THR A 229 31.31 -27.85 22.43
N ARG A 230 31.42 -28.77 21.45
CA ARG A 230 30.91 -28.63 20.07
C ARG A 230 30.24 -29.93 19.61
N THR A 231 29.32 -29.85 18.66
CA THR A 231 28.60 -31.03 18.16
C THR A 231 29.34 -31.76 17.03
N GLY A 232 30.10 -31.02 16.21
CA GLY A 232 30.65 -31.49 14.94
C GLY A 232 29.63 -31.44 13.79
N LEU A 233 28.42 -30.93 14.01
CA LEU A 233 27.41 -30.77 12.95
C LEU A 233 27.75 -29.63 11.98
N GLU A 234 28.55 -28.66 12.43
CA GLU A 234 29.02 -27.54 11.63
C GLU A 234 29.82 -27.98 10.37
N GLY A 235 30.57 -29.08 10.48
CA GLY A 235 31.31 -29.69 9.36
C GLY A 235 30.60 -30.87 8.70
N ASN A 236 29.55 -31.42 9.30
CA ASN A 236 28.89 -32.60 8.76
C ASN A 236 28.01 -32.27 7.54
N HIS A 237 28.04 -33.12 6.51
CA HIS A 237 27.32 -32.91 5.24
C HIS A 237 26.46 -34.13 4.82
N THR A 238 26.10 -35.01 5.76
CA THR A 238 25.37 -36.26 5.48
C THR A 238 24.20 -36.52 6.42
N LEU A 239 24.25 -36.00 7.65
CA LEU A 239 23.12 -35.99 8.56
C LEU A 239 22.03 -35.06 8.05
N THR A 240 20.82 -35.60 7.93
CA THR A 240 19.60 -34.84 7.60
C THR A 240 18.67 -34.65 8.80
N HIS A 241 18.82 -35.51 9.80
CA HIS A 241 17.98 -35.60 11.00
C HIS A 241 18.86 -35.88 12.23
N ILE A 242 18.60 -35.19 13.34
CA ILE A 242 19.25 -35.44 14.65
C ILE A 242 18.20 -35.71 15.73
N GLY A 243 18.22 -36.87 16.38
CA GLY A 243 17.24 -37.27 17.41
C GLY A 243 17.90 -37.56 18.76
N GLY A 244 17.43 -36.92 19.84
CA GLY A 244 17.88 -37.12 21.24
C GLY A 244 19.37 -36.90 21.54
N THR A 245 20.18 -36.58 20.53
CA THR A 245 21.58 -37.02 20.44
C THR A 245 22.50 -36.42 21.52
N PHE A 246 22.29 -35.16 21.90
CA PHE A 246 23.17 -34.39 22.78
C PHE A 246 22.56 -34.09 24.17
N TRP A 247 21.44 -34.74 24.54
CA TRP A 247 20.77 -34.51 25.83
C TRP A 247 21.75 -34.57 27.01
N GLY A 248 21.97 -33.44 27.68
CA GLY A 248 22.85 -33.35 28.86
C GLY A 248 24.32 -33.11 28.55
N CYS A 249 24.68 -32.71 27.33
CA CYS A 249 26.01 -32.14 27.03
C CYS A 249 26.12 -30.74 27.65
N THR A 250 26.27 -30.66 28.97
CA THR A 250 26.12 -29.41 29.72
C THR A 250 27.15 -28.33 29.40
N SER A 251 28.33 -28.68 28.85
CA SER A 251 29.34 -27.71 28.36
C SER A 251 29.21 -27.33 26.88
N LEU A 252 28.18 -27.79 26.17
CA LEU A 252 27.97 -27.46 24.76
C LEU A 252 27.69 -25.96 24.58
N LEU A 253 28.38 -25.30 23.65
CA LEU A 253 28.32 -23.83 23.48
C LEU A 253 27.43 -23.37 22.30
N SER A 254 27.42 -24.13 21.21
CA SER A 254 26.60 -23.95 20.00
C SER A 254 26.17 -25.34 19.49
N THR A 255 25.06 -25.41 18.73
CA THR A 255 24.60 -26.66 18.10
C THR A 255 25.33 -26.97 16.79
N GLY A 256 26.01 -26.00 16.18
CA GLY A 256 26.57 -26.10 14.82
C GLY A 256 25.53 -26.00 13.68
N LEU A 257 24.23 -25.87 13.99
CA LEU A 257 23.15 -25.92 13.00
C LEU A 257 23.11 -24.74 12.02
N LYS A 258 23.64 -23.57 12.43
CA LYS A 258 23.66 -22.34 11.61
C LYS A 258 24.43 -22.50 10.30
N ASP A 259 25.56 -23.19 10.37
CA ASP A 259 26.48 -23.37 9.24
C ASP A 259 26.23 -24.69 8.49
N ASN A 260 25.55 -25.65 9.13
CA ASN A 260 25.15 -26.92 8.54
C ASN A 260 24.22 -26.74 7.32
N ARG A 261 24.39 -27.59 6.30
CA ARG A 261 23.72 -27.47 5.00
C ARG A 261 22.81 -28.65 4.63
N THR A 262 22.57 -29.60 5.54
CA THR A 262 21.82 -30.84 5.25
C THR A 262 20.75 -31.19 6.28
N ILE A 263 20.87 -30.72 7.53
CA ILE A 263 19.88 -30.98 8.59
C ILE A 263 18.63 -30.13 8.34
N THR A 264 17.48 -30.80 8.26
CA THR A 264 16.16 -30.17 8.13
C THR A 264 15.29 -30.36 9.39
N TYR A 265 15.65 -31.35 10.22
CA TYR A 265 14.86 -31.81 11.35
C TYR A 265 15.70 -31.89 12.64
N VAL A 266 15.31 -31.09 13.63
CA VAL A 266 15.81 -31.16 15.01
C VAL A 266 14.81 -31.97 15.84
N GLY A 267 15.15 -33.23 16.11
CA GLY A 267 14.27 -34.22 16.73
C GLY A 267 14.08 -34.07 18.23
N GLY A 268 13.21 -34.93 18.77
CA GLY A 268 12.83 -34.90 20.18
C GLY A 268 14.04 -35.01 21.12
N ASN A 269 14.04 -34.21 22.18
CA ASN A 269 15.11 -34.10 23.19
C ASN A 269 16.53 -33.79 22.64
N ALA A 270 16.72 -33.41 21.37
CA ALA A 270 18.04 -33.38 20.70
C ALA A 270 19.16 -32.67 21.45
N PHE A 271 18.87 -31.54 22.10
CA PHE A 271 19.80 -30.73 22.90
C PHE A 271 19.30 -30.51 24.34
N ARG A 272 18.36 -31.33 24.83
CA ARG A 272 17.75 -31.13 26.15
C ARG A 272 18.82 -31.00 27.26
N ASN A 273 18.64 -30.05 28.18
CA ASN A 273 19.55 -29.79 29.30
C ASN A 273 21.00 -29.46 28.88
N CYS A 274 21.24 -28.91 27.68
CA CYS A 274 22.53 -28.31 27.31
C CYS A 274 22.68 -26.93 27.96
N THR A 275 22.94 -26.89 29.27
CA THR A 275 22.84 -25.67 30.09
C THR A 275 23.84 -24.55 29.74
N SER A 276 24.94 -24.83 29.04
CA SER A 276 25.86 -23.78 28.57
C SER A 276 25.47 -23.16 27.21
N LEU A 277 24.58 -23.82 26.44
CA LEU A 277 24.25 -23.47 25.06
C LEU A 277 23.69 -22.04 24.96
N LYS A 278 24.24 -21.21 24.06
CA LYS A 278 23.87 -19.78 23.97
C LYS A 278 22.85 -19.45 22.89
N SER A 279 22.89 -20.20 21.80
CA SER A 279 22.00 -20.10 20.64
C SER A 279 21.51 -21.48 20.24
N ALA A 280 20.25 -21.60 19.83
CA ALA A 280 19.73 -22.82 19.21
C ALA A 280 20.17 -22.95 17.74
N ASP A 281 20.62 -21.83 17.15
CA ASP A 281 21.18 -21.72 15.79
C ASP A 281 20.19 -22.11 14.67
N LEU A 282 18.89 -21.82 14.87
CA LEU A 282 17.80 -22.22 13.98
C LEU A 282 17.56 -21.29 12.77
N GLY A 283 18.35 -20.22 12.62
CA GLY A 283 18.23 -19.21 11.55
C GLY A 283 18.64 -19.67 10.14
N SER A 284 18.59 -20.97 9.87
CA SER A 284 18.87 -21.57 8.57
C SER A 284 17.55 -22.05 7.97
N ASP A 285 17.14 -21.49 6.82
CA ASP A 285 15.90 -21.83 6.08
C ASP A 285 15.85 -23.29 5.56
N ARG A 286 16.81 -24.15 5.96
CA ARG A 286 16.73 -25.61 5.79
C ARG A 286 15.96 -26.28 6.92
N ILE A 287 16.02 -25.73 8.12
CA ILE A 287 15.43 -26.32 9.32
C ILE A 287 13.94 -25.97 9.32
N SER A 288 13.11 -26.96 9.00
CA SER A 288 11.65 -26.82 8.97
C SER A 288 10.98 -27.37 10.22
N ARG A 289 11.65 -28.23 11.00
CA ARG A 289 11.03 -28.89 12.16
C ARG A 289 11.92 -28.89 13.39
N VAL A 290 11.32 -28.51 14.53
CA VAL A 290 11.90 -28.61 15.89
C VAL A 290 10.90 -29.38 16.75
N TRP A 291 11.29 -30.55 17.26
CA TRP A 291 10.37 -31.51 17.89
C TRP A 291 10.33 -31.46 19.42
N GLU A 292 9.55 -32.36 20.01
CA GLU A 292 9.22 -32.38 21.45
C GLU A 292 10.45 -32.26 22.36
N ASN A 293 10.44 -31.32 23.30
CA ASN A 293 11.53 -31.05 24.26
C ASN A 293 12.91 -30.75 23.63
N ALA A 294 13.03 -30.45 22.33
CA ALA A 294 14.33 -30.40 21.62
C ALA A 294 15.42 -29.55 22.30
N PHE A 295 15.06 -28.39 22.85
CA PHE A 295 15.93 -27.46 23.60
C PHE A 295 15.51 -27.30 25.07
N LYS A 296 14.62 -28.16 25.58
CA LYS A 296 14.10 -28.06 26.95
C LYS A 296 15.21 -28.04 27.99
N ASP A 297 14.98 -27.32 29.08
CA ASP A 297 15.91 -27.14 30.20
C ASP A 297 17.27 -26.47 29.80
N CYS A 298 17.41 -25.90 28.58
CA CYS A 298 18.59 -25.14 28.15
C CYS A 298 18.62 -23.74 28.79
N SER A 299 18.89 -23.69 30.09
CA SER A 299 18.88 -22.45 30.88
C SER A 299 19.90 -21.39 30.44
N GLY A 300 20.97 -21.76 29.73
CA GLY A 300 21.96 -20.82 29.18
C GLY A 300 21.54 -20.07 27.92
N LEU A 301 20.42 -20.47 27.31
CA LEU A 301 19.99 -20.06 25.97
C LEU A 301 19.47 -18.62 25.95
N THR A 302 19.97 -17.80 25.01
CA THR A 302 19.57 -16.39 24.84
C THR A 302 18.99 -16.07 23.47
N ALA A 303 19.34 -16.89 22.45
CA ALA A 303 18.86 -16.77 21.08
C ALA A 303 18.22 -18.08 20.60
N THR A 304 17.18 -17.97 19.75
CA THR A 304 16.67 -19.14 19.00
C THR A 304 17.15 -19.15 17.56
N GLY A 305 17.20 -17.98 16.90
CA GLY A 305 17.43 -17.86 15.46
C GLY A 305 16.14 -17.95 14.63
N LEU A 306 14.97 -18.18 15.25
CA LEU A 306 13.67 -18.23 14.56
C LEU A 306 13.32 -16.89 13.88
N GLU A 307 13.84 -15.79 14.42
CA GLU A 307 13.73 -14.44 13.87
C GLU A 307 14.31 -14.29 12.46
N ASP A 308 15.30 -15.12 12.10
CA ASP A 308 15.96 -15.13 10.80
C ASP A 308 15.50 -16.30 9.89
N ASN A 309 14.65 -17.20 10.37
CA ASN A 309 14.14 -18.37 9.64
C ASN A 309 12.77 -18.11 8.99
N HIS A 310 12.56 -18.63 7.78
CA HIS A 310 11.35 -18.50 6.95
C HIS A 310 10.93 -19.85 6.35
N SER A 311 11.10 -20.94 7.09
CA SER A 311 10.80 -22.33 6.66
C SER A 311 10.38 -23.28 7.80
N ILE A 312 10.38 -22.85 9.07
CA ILE A 312 9.84 -23.63 10.20
C ILE A 312 8.34 -23.86 10.02
N THR A 313 7.97 -25.11 9.72
CA THR A 313 6.60 -25.60 9.69
C THR A 313 6.16 -26.10 11.05
N ASP A 314 7.04 -26.66 11.90
CA ASP A 314 6.60 -27.29 13.15
C ASP A 314 7.53 -26.97 14.34
N ILE A 315 6.93 -26.48 15.44
CA ILE A 315 7.55 -26.34 16.77
C ILE A 315 6.74 -27.20 17.76
N GLY A 316 7.30 -28.36 18.10
CA GLY A 316 6.67 -29.40 18.92
C GLY A 316 6.53 -29.07 20.41
N PRO A 317 5.90 -29.96 21.19
CA PRO A 317 5.54 -29.67 22.57
C PRO A 317 6.76 -29.42 23.46
N SER A 318 6.67 -28.43 24.35
CA SER A 318 7.76 -28.06 25.27
C SER A 318 9.14 -27.84 24.62
N ALA A 319 9.22 -27.54 23.32
CA ALA A 319 10.48 -27.45 22.56
C ALA A 319 11.56 -26.56 23.22
N PHE A 320 11.17 -25.43 23.81
CA PHE A 320 12.03 -24.49 24.55
C PHE A 320 11.59 -24.34 26.01
N GLU A 321 10.93 -25.36 26.59
CA GLU A 321 10.45 -25.30 27.98
C GLU A 321 11.63 -25.09 28.95
N ASN A 322 11.44 -24.22 29.95
CA ASN A 322 12.45 -23.83 30.94
C ASN A 322 13.73 -23.16 30.35
N CYS A 323 13.70 -22.64 29.12
CA CYS A 323 14.78 -21.81 28.58
C CYS A 323 14.74 -20.38 29.17
N VAL A 324 14.98 -20.27 30.48
CA VAL A 324 14.68 -19.08 31.32
C VAL A 324 15.33 -17.77 30.87
N ASN A 325 16.41 -17.81 30.09
CA ASN A 325 17.11 -16.62 29.61
C ASN A 325 16.68 -16.17 28.20
N LEU A 326 15.90 -16.97 27.45
CA LEU A 326 15.23 -16.51 26.23
C LEU A 326 14.26 -15.38 26.57
N GLY A 327 14.37 -14.26 25.86
CA GLY A 327 13.62 -13.04 26.15
C GLY A 327 14.06 -12.30 27.42
N ARG A 328 15.13 -12.72 28.11
CA ARG A 328 15.63 -12.06 29.33
C ARG A 328 16.95 -11.33 29.15
N ALA A 329 17.84 -11.90 28.34
CA ALA A 329 19.14 -11.35 28.01
C ALA A 329 19.21 -11.02 26.51
N SER A 330 20.17 -10.17 26.12
CA SER A 330 20.51 -9.97 24.70
C SER A 330 20.95 -11.29 24.05
N ASP A 331 20.72 -11.41 22.75
CA ASP A 331 21.19 -12.56 21.97
C ASP A 331 22.72 -12.57 21.77
N VAL A 332 23.23 -13.64 21.16
CA VAL A 332 24.66 -13.85 20.89
C VAL A 332 25.30 -12.84 19.94
N THR A 333 24.50 -11.98 19.28
CA THR A 333 24.99 -10.86 18.45
C THR A 333 24.97 -9.52 19.20
N GLY A 334 24.44 -9.49 20.42
CA GLY A 334 24.24 -8.30 21.23
C GLY A 334 22.93 -7.57 20.96
N ALA A 335 22.07 -8.07 20.05
CA ALA A 335 20.77 -7.46 19.79
C ALA A 335 19.77 -7.71 20.94
N THR A 336 18.81 -6.79 21.06
CA THR A 336 18.12 -6.49 22.32
C THR A 336 16.65 -6.95 22.32
N ASN A 337 16.35 -8.11 21.70
CA ASN A 337 15.00 -8.69 21.64
C ASN A 337 14.50 -9.25 23.00
N THR A 338 14.90 -8.62 24.11
CA THR A 338 14.44 -8.95 25.46
C THR A 338 12.95 -8.66 25.58
N GLY A 339 12.18 -9.68 25.95
CA GLY A 339 10.72 -9.66 26.00
C GLY A 339 10.04 -10.24 24.77
N ASP A 340 10.71 -10.35 23.61
CA ASP A 340 10.03 -10.55 22.32
C ASP A 340 10.48 -11.81 21.58
N LEU A 341 9.54 -12.70 21.29
CA LEU A 341 9.69 -13.82 20.36
C LEU A 341 9.25 -13.37 18.96
N VAL A 342 9.98 -13.77 17.92
CA VAL A 342 9.73 -13.38 16.53
C VAL A 342 9.72 -14.62 15.64
N ILE A 343 8.68 -14.77 14.81
CA ILE A 343 8.47 -15.92 13.94
C ILE A 343 7.95 -15.45 12.57
N ASN A 344 8.60 -15.88 11.49
CA ASN A 344 8.19 -15.59 10.11
C ASN A 344 7.40 -16.77 9.49
N GLN A 345 6.63 -16.47 8.44
CA GLN A 345 5.96 -17.48 7.62
C GLN A 345 6.97 -18.42 6.92
N PRO A 346 6.64 -19.70 6.76
CA PRO A 346 7.22 -20.55 5.73
C PRO A 346 7.09 -19.89 4.34
N SER A 347 8.20 -19.78 3.61
CA SER A 347 8.28 -19.03 2.34
C SER A 347 7.53 -19.69 1.18
N ASP A 348 7.26 -20.99 1.31
CA ASP A 348 6.39 -21.79 0.44
C ASP A 348 4.89 -21.59 0.73
N GLY A 349 4.55 -20.89 1.82
CA GLY A 349 3.18 -20.74 2.29
C GLY A 349 2.64 -21.96 3.05
N THR A 350 3.47 -22.92 3.45
CA THR A 350 3.03 -24.07 4.26
C THR A 350 2.49 -23.60 5.62
N ARG A 351 1.43 -24.26 6.10
CA ARG A 351 0.83 -24.02 7.42
C ARG A 351 1.85 -24.37 8.50
N MET A 352 2.11 -23.43 9.41
CA MET A 352 2.95 -23.68 10.57
C MET A 352 2.14 -24.30 11.73
N THR A 353 2.80 -24.99 12.66
CA THR A 353 2.25 -25.55 13.90
C THR A 353 3.09 -25.11 15.08
N ILE A 354 2.48 -24.58 16.14
CA ILE A 354 3.11 -24.30 17.44
C ILE A 354 2.36 -25.08 18.52
N GLU A 355 2.98 -26.16 18.99
CA GLU A 355 2.36 -27.13 19.89
C GLU A 355 2.47 -26.75 21.38
N ALA A 356 1.76 -27.51 22.23
CA ALA A 356 1.52 -27.17 23.63
C ALA A 356 2.81 -26.91 24.43
N ARG A 357 2.80 -25.82 25.23
CA ARG A 357 3.90 -25.41 26.13
C ARG A 357 5.25 -25.14 25.44
N ALA A 358 5.31 -25.01 24.11
CA ALA A 358 6.55 -24.85 23.35
C ALA A 358 7.53 -23.81 23.92
N PHE A 359 7.03 -22.69 24.49
CA PHE A 359 7.85 -21.63 25.09
C PHE A 359 7.60 -21.42 26.60
N LEU A 360 7.04 -22.40 27.31
CA LEU A 360 6.71 -22.27 28.73
C LEU A 360 7.97 -22.10 29.59
N GLY A 361 7.98 -21.14 30.52
CA GLY A 361 9.14 -20.88 31.37
C GLY A 361 10.31 -20.16 30.67
N THR A 362 10.10 -19.68 29.43
CA THR A 362 10.92 -18.59 28.87
C THR A 362 10.53 -17.25 29.50
N SER A 363 11.31 -16.20 29.25
CA SER A 363 10.97 -14.82 29.63
C SER A 363 10.34 -14.01 28.48
N TYR A 364 9.89 -14.67 27.40
CA TYR A 364 9.15 -14.00 26.32
C TYR A 364 7.78 -13.52 26.82
N ASN A 365 7.56 -12.21 26.72
CA ASN A 365 6.35 -11.49 27.11
C ASN A 365 5.48 -11.12 25.88
N SER A 366 6.07 -11.02 24.69
CA SER A 366 5.40 -10.70 23.43
C SER A 366 5.79 -11.70 22.35
N LEU A 367 4.91 -11.88 21.36
CA LEU A 367 5.15 -12.65 20.14
C LEU A 367 4.83 -11.81 18.91
N TYR A 368 5.72 -11.80 17.93
CA TYR A 368 5.54 -11.18 16.63
C TYR A 368 5.44 -12.24 15.54
N LEU A 369 4.35 -12.17 14.77
CA LEU A 369 3.94 -13.12 13.76
C LEU A 369 3.86 -12.43 12.38
N LEU A 370 4.69 -12.89 11.45
CA LEU A 370 5.13 -12.11 10.30
C LEU A 370 4.88 -12.83 8.97
N CYS A 371 4.26 -12.14 8.01
CA CYS A 371 3.69 -12.69 6.78
C CYS A 371 4.31 -12.07 5.52
N ASN A 372 4.54 -12.90 4.50
CA ASN A 372 4.99 -12.47 3.17
C ASN A 372 3.82 -12.33 2.16
N GLY A 373 2.62 -11.99 2.64
CA GLY A 373 1.43 -11.75 1.83
C GLY A 373 0.56 -12.98 1.52
N GLN A 374 0.89 -14.17 2.04
CA GLN A 374 0.11 -15.41 1.85
C GLN A 374 -0.78 -15.71 3.07
N ALA A 375 -1.98 -16.26 2.82
CA ALA A 375 -3.06 -16.33 3.82
C ALA A 375 -2.90 -17.39 4.93
N SER A 376 -1.86 -18.23 4.89
CA SER A 376 -1.60 -19.34 5.81
C SER A 376 -0.79 -18.91 7.05
N GLY A 377 -1.48 -18.71 8.18
CA GLY A 377 -0.86 -18.54 9.50
C GLY A 377 -0.68 -19.87 10.27
N PRO A 378 -0.03 -19.83 11.44
CA PRO A 378 0.18 -20.98 12.30
C PRO A 378 -1.11 -21.51 12.94
N ASP A 379 -1.22 -22.83 13.01
CA ASP A 379 -2.00 -23.46 14.08
C ASP A 379 -1.27 -23.28 15.42
N VAL A 380 -2.03 -23.02 16.47
CA VAL A 380 -1.49 -22.76 17.81
C VAL A 380 -2.29 -23.59 18.80
N ALA A 381 -1.65 -24.62 19.36
CA ALA A 381 -2.22 -25.38 20.46
C ALA A 381 -2.54 -24.42 21.63
N PRO A 382 -3.65 -24.60 22.38
CA PRO A 382 -4.11 -23.62 23.36
C PRO A 382 -3.05 -23.13 24.36
N ASP A 383 -2.17 -24.04 24.81
CA ASP A 383 -1.09 -23.75 25.75
C ASP A 383 0.29 -23.56 25.09
N GLY A 384 0.40 -23.64 23.77
CA GLY A 384 1.66 -23.48 23.03
C GLY A 384 2.26 -22.08 23.16
N ILE A 385 1.37 -21.10 23.03
CA ILE A 385 1.61 -19.68 23.29
C ILE A 385 0.66 -19.32 24.44
N SER A 386 1.03 -19.68 25.67
CA SER A 386 0.17 -19.43 26.85
C SER A 386 0.23 -17.97 27.32
N PRO A 387 -0.91 -17.32 27.64
CA PRO A 387 -0.95 -15.96 28.21
C PRO A 387 -0.17 -15.80 29.52
N SER A 388 0.17 -16.90 30.19
CA SER A 388 1.03 -16.92 31.38
C SER A 388 2.50 -16.56 31.09
N ALA A 389 2.97 -16.80 29.86
CA ALA A 389 4.27 -16.37 29.36
C ALA A 389 4.11 -15.15 28.45
N ILE A 390 3.56 -15.39 27.26
CA ILE A 390 3.41 -14.40 26.17
C ILE A 390 2.09 -13.66 26.39
N LYS A 391 2.14 -12.43 26.90
CA LYS A 391 0.96 -11.63 27.25
C LYS A 391 0.34 -10.88 26.07
N LYS A 392 1.10 -10.72 24.98
CA LYS A 392 0.66 -10.04 23.76
C LYS A 392 1.11 -10.80 22.51
N VAL A 393 0.20 -10.95 21.56
CA VAL A 393 0.51 -11.46 20.23
C VAL A 393 0.25 -10.37 19.19
N TYR A 394 1.26 -10.10 18.37
CA TYR A 394 1.26 -9.10 17.31
C TYR A 394 1.24 -9.81 15.96
N VAL A 395 0.16 -9.68 15.19
CA VAL A 395 -0.08 -10.46 13.95
C VAL A 395 -0.56 -9.58 12.80
N GLN A 396 -0.08 -9.79 11.58
CA GLN A 396 -0.53 -9.05 10.40
C GLN A 396 -1.92 -9.52 9.92
N SER A 397 -2.67 -8.64 9.25
CA SER A 397 -4.07 -8.90 8.80
C SER A 397 -4.22 -10.17 7.97
N SER A 398 -3.26 -10.42 7.09
CA SER A 398 -3.21 -11.56 6.17
C SER A 398 -3.29 -12.92 6.87
N TRP A 399 -2.90 -13.00 8.13
CA TRP A 399 -2.93 -14.21 8.94
C TRP A 399 -4.23 -14.39 9.74
N LEU A 400 -5.11 -13.39 9.83
CA LEU A 400 -6.37 -13.52 10.56
C LEU A 400 -7.37 -14.47 9.89
N GLY A 401 -7.22 -14.74 8.59
CA GLY A 401 -8.09 -15.65 7.85
C GLY A 401 -7.89 -17.14 8.16
N SER A 402 -6.89 -17.50 8.97
CA SER A 402 -6.46 -18.90 9.14
C SER A 402 -6.09 -19.33 10.57
N ILE A 403 -6.00 -18.41 11.54
CA ILE A 403 -5.61 -18.72 12.93
C ILE A 403 -6.82 -18.69 13.87
N THR A 404 -6.98 -19.73 14.70
CA THR A 404 -8.06 -19.83 15.69
C THR A 404 -7.62 -19.33 17.07
N TRP A 405 -7.71 -18.02 17.30
CA TRP A 405 -7.35 -17.39 18.57
C TRP A 405 -8.36 -17.72 19.70
N ARG A 406 -8.05 -18.75 20.52
CA ARG A 406 -8.88 -19.10 21.69
C ARG A 406 -8.52 -18.33 22.97
N ASN A 407 -7.23 -17.99 23.14
CA ASN A 407 -6.66 -17.46 24.39
C ASN A 407 -6.15 -16.01 24.27
N TYR A 408 -6.40 -15.34 23.14
CA TYR A 408 -6.05 -13.94 22.89
C TYR A 408 -7.22 -13.22 22.22
N SER A 409 -7.47 -11.98 22.64
CA SER A 409 -8.63 -11.20 22.24
C SER A 409 -8.23 -9.78 21.84
N VAL A 410 -8.80 -9.29 20.75
CA VAL A 410 -8.64 -7.90 20.30
C VAL A 410 -9.32 -6.95 21.28
N ALA A 411 -10.45 -7.36 21.88
CA ALA A 411 -11.19 -6.55 22.85
C ALA A 411 -10.45 -6.39 24.19
N GLU A 412 -9.58 -7.34 24.55
CA GLU A 412 -8.74 -7.28 25.75
C GLU A 412 -7.36 -6.63 25.48
N GLY A 413 -7.05 -6.32 24.21
CA GLY A 413 -5.74 -5.81 23.80
C GLY A 413 -4.59 -6.82 23.91
N SER A 414 -4.91 -8.11 24.10
CA SER A 414 -3.95 -9.22 24.16
C SER A 414 -3.61 -9.76 22.76
N LEU A 415 -4.53 -9.60 21.78
CA LEU A 415 -4.25 -9.74 20.35
C LEU A 415 -4.15 -8.35 19.69
N VAL A 416 -3.01 -8.03 19.09
CA VAL A 416 -2.75 -6.77 18.38
C VAL A 416 -2.59 -7.03 16.89
N ILE A 417 -3.47 -6.46 16.08
CA ILE A 417 -3.44 -6.62 14.63
C ILE A 417 -2.54 -5.53 14.03
N MET A 418 -1.42 -5.94 13.41
CA MET A 418 -0.45 -5.08 12.73
C MET A 418 -0.96 -4.66 11.33
N ASN A 419 -2.10 -3.98 11.28
CA ASN A 419 -2.66 -3.49 10.02
C ASN A 419 -1.89 -2.26 9.49
N PRO A 420 -1.75 -2.11 8.16
CA PRO A 420 -1.55 -0.78 7.58
C PRO A 420 -2.81 0.05 7.89
N PRO A 421 -2.71 1.27 8.44
CA PRO A 421 -3.88 2.02 8.89
C PRO A 421 -4.82 2.42 7.75
N ILE A 422 -4.30 2.58 6.53
CA ILE A 422 -5.01 3.01 5.33
C ILE A 422 -5.13 1.83 4.36
N LEU A 423 -6.36 1.40 4.08
CA LEU A 423 -6.67 0.31 3.16
C LEU A 423 -6.73 0.81 1.72
N SER A 424 -7.48 1.88 1.49
CA SER A 424 -7.64 2.55 0.18
C SER A 424 -7.74 4.07 0.34
N MET A 425 -7.50 4.79 -0.75
CA MET A 425 -7.52 6.25 -0.84
C MET A 425 -8.06 6.67 -2.21
N ASN A 426 -8.98 7.63 -2.22
CA ASN A 426 -9.44 8.34 -3.42
C ASN A 426 -9.32 9.84 -3.18
N ALA A 427 -9.18 10.65 -4.24
CA ALA A 427 -9.21 12.11 -4.14
C ALA A 427 -9.90 12.74 -5.35
N LYS A 428 -10.49 13.92 -5.16
CA LYS A 428 -11.08 14.78 -6.21
C LYS A 428 -10.88 16.25 -5.84
N ARG A 429 -10.77 17.14 -6.84
CA ARG A 429 -10.74 18.59 -6.61
C ARG A 429 -12.07 19.10 -6.07
N VAL A 430 -12.04 20.21 -5.34
CA VAL A 430 -13.24 20.89 -4.82
C VAL A 430 -13.67 21.97 -5.82
N PRO A 431 -14.92 21.93 -6.34
CA PRO A 431 -15.42 22.94 -7.27
C PRO A 431 -15.31 24.37 -6.72
N GLY A 432 -14.98 25.31 -7.60
CA GLY A 432 -14.72 26.71 -7.28
C GLY A 432 -13.39 26.94 -6.54
N THR A 433 -12.40 26.05 -6.70
CA THR A 433 -11.05 26.20 -6.11
C THR A 433 -9.97 25.69 -7.07
N SER A 434 -8.78 26.27 -6.98
CA SER A 434 -7.58 25.81 -7.68
C SER A 434 -6.72 24.87 -6.83
N ASP A 435 -6.79 25.01 -5.50
CA ASP A 435 -5.86 24.44 -4.54
C ASP A 435 -6.51 23.56 -3.44
N ALA A 436 -7.81 23.24 -3.54
CA ALA A 436 -8.49 22.38 -2.57
C ALA A 436 -8.95 21.03 -3.17
N ALA A 437 -8.78 19.96 -2.39
CA ALA A 437 -9.17 18.60 -2.75
C ALA A 437 -9.89 17.91 -1.58
N SER A 438 -10.89 17.11 -1.90
CA SER A 438 -11.52 16.15 -0.99
C SER A 438 -10.83 14.79 -1.13
N VAL A 439 -10.34 14.25 -0.03
CA VAL A 439 -9.68 12.93 0.05
C VAL A 439 -10.55 12.00 0.88
N GLU A 440 -10.87 10.83 0.35
CA GLU A 440 -11.63 9.79 1.05
C GLU A 440 -10.73 8.60 1.33
N LEU A 441 -10.59 8.24 2.62
CA LEU A 441 -9.76 7.14 3.09
C LEU A 441 -10.63 6.03 3.67
N GLN A 442 -10.42 4.78 3.25
CA GLN A 442 -10.93 3.61 3.97
C GLN A 442 -9.86 3.13 4.95
N ILE A 443 -10.19 3.05 6.24
CA ILE A 443 -9.21 2.85 7.32
C ILE A 443 -9.48 1.63 8.19
N ALA A 444 -8.40 1.00 8.64
CA ALA A 444 -8.43 -0.19 9.48
C ALA A 444 -8.29 0.13 10.99
N GLN A 445 -7.63 1.23 11.35
CA GLN A 445 -7.39 1.66 12.73
C GLN A 445 -7.17 3.17 12.82
N SER A 446 -7.22 3.73 14.03
CA SER A 446 -6.89 5.13 14.31
C SER A 446 -5.42 5.45 14.00
N PHE A 447 -5.13 6.65 13.47
CA PHE A 447 -3.77 7.10 13.19
C PHE A 447 -3.67 8.63 13.05
N THR A 448 -2.44 9.16 13.10
CA THR A 448 -2.12 10.54 12.69
C THR A 448 -1.44 10.49 11.34
N GLY A 449 -1.89 11.28 10.36
CA GLY A 449 -1.35 11.26 9.00
C GLY A 449 -0.99 12.64 8.48
N GLN A 450 -0.34 12.67 7.31
CA GLN A 450 -0.16 13.88 6.53
C GLN A 450 -0.40 13.62 5.03
N ILE A 451 -1.10 14.56 4.40
CA ILE A 451 -1.31 14.65 2.96
C ILE A 451 -0.09 15.39 2.37
N ASN A 452 0.45 14.87 1.28
CA ASN A 452 1.54 15.47 0.51
C ASN A 452 1.17 15.49 -0.98
N ASP A 453 1.75 16.43 -1.71
CA ASP A 453 1.66 16.52 -3.17
C ASP A 453 2.57 15.48 -3.88
N ALA A 454 2.75 15.63 -5.18
CA ALA A 454 3.66 14.85 -6.01
C ALA A 454 5.15 15.10 -5.70
N SER A 455 5.54 16.29 -5.22
CA SER A 455 6.93 16.61 -4.85
C SER A 455 7.32 16.06 -3.47
N GLY A 456 6.35 15.69 -2.65
CA GLY A 456 6.53 15.30 -1.24
C GLY A 456 6.39 16.45 -0.25
N HIS A 457 5.99 17.64 -0.71
CA HIS A 457 5.64 18.78 0.13
C HIS A 457 4.37 18.50 0.94
N MET A 458 4.41 18.77 2.24
CA MET A 458 3.30 18.48 3.16
C MET A 458 2.19 19.53 3.05
N ILE A 459 1.07 19.14 2.45
CA ILE A 459 -0.16 19.93 2.31
C ILE A 459 -0.88 20.11 3.65
N LYS A 460 -1.10 19.02 4.39
CA LYS A 460 -1.94 19.05 5.60
C LYS A 460 -1.67 17.89 6.54
N ARG A 461 -1.61 18.14 7.84
CA ARG A 461 -1.54 17.11 8.89
C ARG A 461 -2.91 16.92 9.56
N PHE A 462 -3.24 15.70 9.94
CA PHE A 462 -4.55 15.34 10.51
C PHE A 462 -4.44 14.13 11.46
N SER A 463 -5.47 13.90 12.27
CA SER A 463 -5.64 12.68 13.06
C SER A 463 -7.03 12.09 12.87
N VAL A 464 -7.13 10.76 12.84
CA VAL A 464 -8.37 10.00 12.70
C VAL A 464 -8.52 9.04 13.86
N ASN A 465 -9.64 9.13 14.56
CA ASN A 465 -10.02 8.22 15.63
C ASN A 465 -11.15 7.31 15.11
N LYS A 466 -10.82 6.05 14.83
CA LYS A 466 -11.78 5.06 14.32
C LYS A 466 -12.71 4.58 15.42
N ASN A 467 -13.98 4.34 15.10
CA ASN A 467 -14.91 3.62 15.96
C ASN A 467 -14.46 2.14 16.13
N PRO A 468 -14.19 1.66 17.36
CA PRO A 468 -13.77 0.27 17.60
C PRO A 468 -14.77 -0.78 17.10
N SER A 469 -16.06 -0.46 17.08
CA SER A 469 -17.14 -1.38 16.70
C SER A 469 -17.30 -1.58 15.20
N ASN A 470 -16.52 -0.88 14.36
CA ASN A 470 -16.59 -0.99 12.90
C ASN A 470 -15.32 -1.65 12.33
N PRO A 471 -15.42 -2.72 11.51
CA PRO A 471 -14.24 -3.32 10.86
C PRO A 471 -13.53 -2.38 9.89
N THR A 472 -14.22 -1.51 9.13
CA THR A 472 -13.59 -0.50 8.25
C THR A 472 -14.38 0.80 8.20
N GLU A 473 -13.71 1.93 8.45
CA GLU A 473 -14.36 3.24 8.46
C GLU A 473 -13.95 4.06 7.23
N VAL A 474 -14.87 4.84 6.66
CA VAL A 474 -14.59 5.76 5.54
C VAL A 474 -14.57 7.18 6.07
N VAL A 475 -13.42 7.85 5.95
CA VAL A 475 -13.18 9.18 6.53
C VAL A 475 -12.84 10.17 5.42
N LYS A 476 -13.54 11.30 5.41
CA LYS A 476 -13.35 12.39 4.43
C LYS A 476 -12.46 13.48 5.03
N LEU A 477 -11.44 13.87 4.27
CA LEU A 477 -10.44 14.86 4.66
C LEU A 477 -10.31 15.89 3.53
N ASN A 478 -10.67 17.15 3.80
CA ASN A 478 -10.47 18.23 2.83
C ASN A 478 -9.09 18.87 3.05
N THR A 479 -8.38 19.17 1.96
CA THR A 479 -7.32 20.20 1.97
C THR A 479 -7.97 21.59 1.98
N ASP A 480 -7.24 22.58 2.45
CA ASP A 480 -7.77 23.94 2.67
C ASP A 480 -7.47 24.85 1.47
N ARG A 481 -8.25 25.93 1.30
CA ARG A 481 -8.09 26.94 0.20
C ARG A 481 -6.85 27.85 0.33
N ASN A 482 -5.77 27.35 0.90
CA ASN A 482 -4.44 27.97 0.89
C ASN A 482 -3.32 26.90 0.92
N THR A 483 -3.54 25.70 0.39
CA THR A 483 -2.59 24.56 0.59
C THR A 483 -1.46 24.46 -0.42
N GLY A 484 -1.36 25.41 -1.35
CA GLY A 484 -0.28 25.44 -2.35
C GLY A 484 -0.37 24.32 -3.40
N LEU A 485 -1.48 23.58 -3.43
CA LEU A 485 -1.78 22.59 -4.46
C LEU A 485 -1.86 23.28 -5.82
N ALA A 486 -1.02 22.86 -6.77
CA ALA A 486 -1.05 23.41 -8.12
C ALA A 486 -2.33 22.94 -8.85
N PRO A 487 -2.88 23.76 -9.76
CA PRO A 487 -4.04 23.36 -10.59
C PRO A 487 -3.77 22.11 -11.45
N GLY A 488 -2.50 21.89 -11.81
CA GLY A 488 -2.00 20.70 -12.51
C GLY A 488 -1.42 19.59 -11.62
N SER A 489 -1.58 19.61 -10.29
CA SER A 489 -1.11 18.50 -9.44
C SER A 489 -1.85 17.19 -9.75
N GLU A 490 -1.12 16.20 -10.27
CA GLU A 490 -1.65 14.92 -10.77
C GLU A 490 -1.79 13.83 -9.70
N THR A 491 -1.11 13.94 -8.55
CA THR A 491 -1.15 12.94 -7.49
C THR A 491 -1.19 13.55 -6.10
N LEU A 492 -1.84 12.84 -5.18
CA LEU A 492 -1.78 13.08 -3.74
C LEU A 492 -1.30 11.80 -3.04
N SER A 493 -0.54 11.96 -1.96
CA SER A 493 -0.13 10.85 -1.09
C SER A 493 -0.47 11.11 0.37
N VAL A 494 -1.18 10.19 1.01
CA VAL A 494 -1.44 10.22 2.46
C VAL A 494 -0.51 9.25 3.15
N ARG A 495 0.50 9.77 3.84
CA ARG A 495 1.43 8.98 4.67
C ARG A 495 0.92 8.91 6.11
N ASN A 496 1.20 7.78 6.76
CA ASN A 496 1.08 7.67 8.21
C ASN A 496 2.23 8.43 8.89
N VAL A 497 1.92 9.19 9.95
CA VAL A 497 2.85 10.06 10.69
C VAL A 497 2.50 10.07 12.19
N SER A 498 2.16 8.88 12.71
CA SER A 498 1.95 8.62 14.14
C SER A 498 3.12 9.15 14.99
N PRO A 499 2.86 9.92 16.07
CA PRO A 499 3.88 10.25 17.07
C PRO A 499 4.45 9.00 17.76
N GLY A 500 3.63 7.95 17.90
CA GLY A 500 4.09 6.60 18.15
C GLY A 500 4.38 5.87 16.85
N SER A 501 5.65 5.77 16.48
CA SER A 501 6.10 4.58 15.78
C SER A 501 5.77 3.34 16.63
N PHE A 502 5.72 2.16 16.01
CA PHE A 502 6.02 0.96 16.78
C PHE A 502 7.49 1.05 17.18
N ILE A 503 7.74 1.46 18.43
CA ILE A 503 9.08 1.47 19.02
C ILE A 503 9.40 0.01 19.35
N PHE A 504 9.96 -0.70 18.37
CA PHE A 504 10.63 -1.97 18.59
C PHE A 504 11.85 -1.77 19.49
N PRO A 505 12.24 -2.77 20.30
CA PRO A 505 13.39 -2.64 21.20
C PRO A 505 14.71 -2.45 20.42
N ALA A 506 15.72 -1.93 21.11
CA ALA A 506 16.97 -1.37 20.57
C ALA A 506 17.98 -2.41 20.03
N GLY A 507 17.53 -3.27 19.12
CA GLY A 507 18.38 -4.23 18.40
C GLY A 507 17.63 -5.10 17.39
N SER A 508 16.29 -5.06 17.35
CA SER A 508 15.51 -5.76 16.32
C SER A 508 15.86 -5.24 14.92
N ARG A 509 16.22 -6.13 13.98
CA ARG A 509 16.48 -5.74 12.58
C ARG A 509 15.19 -5.21 11.94
N ALA A 510 15.26 -4.02 11.35
CA ALA A 510 14.17 -3.45 10.56
C ALA A 510 13.98 -4.26 9.26
N ARG A 511 13.08 -5.26 9.30
CA ARG A 511 12.64 -6.03 8.13
C ARG A 511 11.61 -5.20 7.31
N PRO A 512 11.48 -5.37 5.98
CA PRO A 512 10.62 -4.51 5.15
C PRO A 512 9.15 -4.46 5.60
N TYR A 513 8.61 -5.64 5.96
CA TYR A 513 7.26 -5.85 6.46
C TYR A 513 7.02 -5.39 7.91
N ASN A 514 8.08 -5.05 8.66
CA ASN A 514 7.98 -4.50 10.03
C ASN A 514 7.81 -2.97 10.04
N SER A 515 7.86 -2.30 8.89
CA SER A 515 7.40 -0.93 8.80
C SER A 515 5.87 -0.91 8.83
N VAL A 516 5.26 -0.20 9.80
CA VAL A 516 3.92 0.38 9.57
C VAL A 516 4.13 1.43 8.50
N SER A 517 3.90 1.04 7.25
CA SER A 517 4.72 1.54 6.16
C SER A 517 4.55 3.04 5.92
N SER A 518 5.70 3.73 5.75
CA SER A 518 5.74 5.11 5.26
C SER A 518 5.41 5.20 3.77
N SER A 519 5.21 4.05 3.10
CA SER A 519 4.37 3.93 1.91
C SER A 519 2.91 4.21 2.30
N GLY A 520 2.61 5.50 2.40
CA GLY A 520 1.25 5.99 2.33
C GLY A 520 0.55 5.49 1.07
N LYS A 521 -0.79 5.52 1.07
CA LYS A 521 -1.52 5.36 -0.19
C LYS A 521 -1.31 6.63 -1.02
N SER A 522 -1.25 6.46 -2.33
CA SER A 522 -1.31 7.53 -3.31
C SER A 522 -2.44 7.25 -4.29
N CYS A 523 -3.10 8.31 -4.75
CA CYS A 523 -4.08 8.23 -5.83
C CYS A 523 -3.81 9.35 -6.84
N GLY A 524 -4.31 9.15 -8.06
CA GLY A 524 -4.42 10.23 -9.02
C GLY A 524 -5.39 11.30 -8.51
N LEU A 525 -5.02 12.56 -8.70
CA LEU A 525 -5.89 13.72 -8.60
C LEU A 525 -5.99 14.30 -10.01
N SER A 526 -7.20 14.41 -10.56
CA SER A 526 -7.38 15.05 -11.87
C SER A 526 -6.82 16.47 -11.86
N ALA A 527 -6.18 16.91 -12.95
CA ALA A 527 -5.95 18.33 -13.19
C ALA A 527 -7.28 19.10 -13.21
N VAL A 528 -7.22 20.41 -12.94
CA VAL A 528 -8.41 21.27 -12.93
C VAL A 528 -9.17 21.18 -14.25
N ALA A 529 -10.47 20.87 -14.17
CA ALA A 529 -11.39 20.95 -15.28
C ALA A 529 -12.17 22.28 -15.22
N TYR A 530 -12.30 22.97 -16.35
CA TYR A 530 -13.14 24.16 -16.50
C TYR A 530 -13.84 24.13 -17.86
N LYS A 531 -14.66 25.14 -18.18
CA LYS A 531 -15.28 25.27 -19.49
C LYS A 531 -15.24 26.70 -20.02
N VAL A 532 -15.22 26.85 -21.34
CA VAL A 532 -15.37 28.13 -22.04
C VAL A 532 -16.80 28.22 -22.56
N ALA A 533 -17.51 29.27 -22.16
CA ALA A 533 -18.83 29.63 -22.70
C ALA A 533 -18.66 30.77 -23.72
N PHE A 534 -19.47 30.79 -24.77
CA PHE A 534 -19.37 31.79 -25.83
C PHE A 534 -20.61 32.69 -25.87
N ASP A 535 -20.42 34.00 -25.66
CA ASP A 535 -21.46 35.03 -25.75
C ASP A 535 -21.43 35.68 -27.15
N PRO A 536 -22.54 35.63 -27.91
CA PRO A 536 -22.58 36.18 -29.27
C PRO A 536 -22.54 37.71 -29.34
N ALA A 537 -22.72 38.44 -28.23
CA ALA A 537 -22.62 39.91 -28.16
C ALA A 537 -23.39 40.64 -29.30
N GLY A 538 -24.67 40.29 -29.46
CA GLY A 538 -25.55 40.82 -30.51
C GLY A 538 -25.53 40.04 -31.84
N GLY A 539 -24.71 38.98 -31.96
CA GLY A 539 -24.87 37.96 -32.98
C GLY A 539 -25.99 36.96 -32.68
N THR A 540 -26.21 36.02 -33.60
CA THR A 540 -27.25 34.98 -33.55
C THR A 540 -26.64 33.59 -33.77
N GLY A 541 -27.33 32.55 -33.30
CA GLY A 541 -26.85 31.15 -33.33
C GLY A 541 -26.67 30.57 -31.92
N ALA A 542 -25.99 29.43 -31.82
CA ALA A 542 -25.67 28.77 -30.56
C ALA A 542 -24.33 28.03 -30.67
N MET A 543 -23.53 28.06 -29.61
CA MET A 543 -22.32 27.25 -29.45
C MET A 543 -22.41 26.50 -28.12
N PRO A 544 -21.98 25.23 -28.04
CA PRO A 544 -21.89 24.51 -26.76
C PRO A 544 -20.75 25.07 -25.91
N ASP A 545 -20.83 24.88 -24.59
CA ASP A 545 -19.69 25.16 -23.73
C ASP A 545 -18.53 24.19 -24.06
N GLN A 546 -17.36 24.73 -24.38
CA GLN A 546 -16.17 23.93 -24.69
C GLN A 546 -15.50 23.46 -23.37
N PRO A 547 -15.39 22.15 -23.11
CA PRO A 547 -14.68 21.64 -21.93
C PRO A 547 -13.17 21.80 -22.10
N MET A 548 -12.48 22.21 -21.03
CA MET A 548 -11.06 22.51 -20.99
C MET A 548 -10.40 21.91 -19.75
N THR A 549 -9.11 21.60 -19.85
CA THR A 549 -8.31 21.05 -18.74
C THR A 549 -7.06 21.93 -18.53
N TYR A 550 -6.77 22.27 -17.28
CA TYR A 550 -5.57 23.02 -16.94
C TYR A 550 -4.30 22.24 -17.34
N GLY A 551 -3.31 22.95 -17.91
CA GLY A 551 -2.08 22.38 -18.46
C GLY A 551 -2.23 21.84 -19.89
N VAL A 552 -3.44 21.73 -20.43
CA VAL A 552 -3.71 21.21 -21.78
C VAL A 552 -4.01 22.38 -22.73
N GLU A 553 -3.33 22.40 -23.88
CA GLU A 553 -3.53 23.41 -24.92
C GLU A 553 -4.48 22.88 -26.02
N ALA A 554 -5.59 23.58 -26.24
CA ALA A 554 -6.60 23.26 -27.25
C ALA A 554 -6.93 24.51 -28.09
N PRO A 555 -7.31 24.37 -29.37
CA PRO A 555 -7.89 25.48 -30.12
C PRO A 555 -9.25 25.84 -29.51
N LEU A 556 -9.59 27.13 -29.47
CA LEU A 556 -10.98 27.55 -29.27
C LEU A 556 -11.86 26.95 -30.38
N GLU A 557 -13.11 26.63 -30.06
CA GLU A 557 -14.08 26.26 -31.09
C GLU A 557 -14.27 27.39 -32.12
N GLN A 558 -14.55 27.02 -33.37
CA GLN A 558 -14.81 27.99 -34.43
C GLN A 558 -16.03 28.84 -34.07
N CYS A 559 -15.97 30.15 -34.30
CA CYS A 559 -17.15 31.00 -34.15
C CYS A 559 -18.29 30.52 -35.07
N GLY A 560 -19.30 29.90 -34.44
CA GLY A 560 -20.53 29.42 -35.08
C GLY A 560 -21.67 30.43 -35.05
N PHE A 561 -21.44 31.62 -34.51
CA PHE A 561 -22.41 32.71 -34.53
C PHE A 561 -22.35 33.48 -35.85
N THR A 562 -23.49 34.06 -36.24
CA THR A 562 -23.59 34.99 -37.37
C THR A 562 -24.25 36.28 -36.93
N ARG A 563 -23.70 37.42 -37.36
CA ARG A 563 -24.28 38.75 -37.20
C ARG A 563 -24.30 39.37 -38.58
N GLY A 564 -25.50 39.60 -39.13
CA GLY A 564 -25.63 40.14 -40.49
C GLY A 564 -24.81 41.41 -40.66
N HIS A 565 -24.02 41.50 -41.73
CA HIS A 565 -23.28 42.72 -42.11
C HIS A 565 -22.14 43.10 -41.15
N TYR A 566 -21.73 42.16 -40.29
CA TYR A 566 -20.51 42.20 -39.49
C TYR A 566 -19.68 40.92 -39.68
N ALA A 567 -18.38 41.06 -39.85
CA ALA A 567 -17.42 39.98 -39.73
C ALA A 567 -17.06 39.76 -38.25
N PHE A 568 -16.92 38.50 -37.85
CA PHE A 568 -16.29 38.15 -36.57
C PHE A 568 -14.80 38.54 -36.60
N VAL A 569 -14.30 39.11 -35.52
CA VAL A 569 -12.92 39.60 -35.40
C VAL A 569 -12.12 38.72 -34.43
N CYS A 570 -12.60 38.61 -33.20
CA CYS A 570 -11.93 37.90 -32.11
C CYS A 570 -12.91 37.59 -30.97
N TRP A 571 -12.48 36.71 -30.08
CA TRP A 571 -13.09 36.44 -28.78
C TRP A 571 -12.46 37.34 -27.72
N ASP A 572 -13.26 38.02 -26.91
CA ASP A 572 -12.77 38.87 -25.82
C ASP A 572 -13.14 38.33 -24.43
N ALA A 573 -12.21 38.41 -23.48
CA ALA A 573 -12.39 37.92 -22.11
C ALA A 573 -12.90 38.98 -21.10
N GLY A 574 -13.25 40.19 -21.56
CA GLY A 574 -13.77 41.27 -20.73
C GLY A 574 -12.67 42.12 -20.07
N ALA A 575 -13.07 42.93 -19.08
CA ALA A 575 -12.24 44.00 -18.53
C ALA A 575 -10.90 43.50 -17.93
N GLY A 576 -9.79 43.83 -18.61
CA GLY A 576 -8.43 43.40 -18.24
C GLY A 576 -8.01 42.04 -18.81
N GLY A 577 -8.87 41.37 -19.56
CA GLY A 577 -8.57 40.14 -20.28
C GLY A 577 -7.77 40.37 -21.57
N ARG A 578 -7.30 39.28 -22.17
CA ARG A 578 -6.76 39.25 -23.53
C ARG A 578 -7.87 38.87 -24.52
N SER A 579 -7.80 39.39 -25.74
CA SER A 579 -8.61 38.93 -26.87
C SER A 579 -7.85 37.88 -27.71
N TYR A 580 -8.58 36.90 -28.26
CA TYR A 580 -8.06 35.70 -28.94
C TYR A 580 -8.64 35.58 -30.36
N ALA A 581 -7.84 35.13 -31.33
CA ALA A 581 -8.32 34.92 -32.70
C ALA A 581 -9.29 33.72 -32.82
N ASP A 582 -10.04 33.63 -33.92
CA ASP A 582 -10.83 32.42 -34.24
C ASP A 582 -9.89 31.20 -34.29
N LYS A 583 -10.29 30.12 -33.62
CA LYS A 583 -9.49 28.89 -33.43
C LYS A 583 -8.11 29.07 -32.78
N GLU A 584 -7.85 30.18 -32.09
CA GLU A 584 -6.57 30.35 -31.41
C GLU A 584 -6.35 29.24 -30.36
N ARG A 585 -5.12 28.72 -30.29
CA ARG A 585 -4.73 27.74 -29.28
C ARG A 585 -4.54 28.41 -27.92
N VAL A 586 -5.28 27.92 -26.92
CA VAL A 586 -5.34 28.48 -25.58
C VAL A 586 -5.19 27.37 -24.53
N SER A 587 -4.72 27.77 -23.35
CA SER A 587 -4.68 26.94 -22.13
C SER A 587 -4.86 27.85 -20.91
N ASN A 588 -5.16 27.26 -19.75
CA ASN A 588 -5.12 27.92 -18.45
C ASN A 588 -5.97 29.21 -18.32
N LEU A 589 -7.09 29.30 -19.04
CA LEU A 589 -8.01 30.45 -18.97
C LEU A 589 -8.73 30.56 -17.61
N SER A 590 -8.78 29.46 -16.85
CA SER A 590 -9.08 29.46 -15.43
C SER A 590 -8.24 28.41 -14.72
N ASP A 591 -7.84 28.69 -13.48
CA ASP A 591 -7.21 27.76 -12.55
C ASP A 591 -8.23 27.07 -11.62
N LEU A 592 -9.51 27.44 -11.67
CA LEU A 592 -10.54 27.00 -10.73
C LEU A 592 -11.36 25.80 -11.26
N GLU A 593 -11.48 24.74 -10.45
CA GLU A 593 -12.29 23.55 -10.75
C GLU A 593 -13.77 23.87 -11.01
N GLY A 594 -14.33 23.38 -12.10
CA GLY A 594 -15.72 23.59 -12.50
C GLY A 594 -16.06 25.02 -12.95
N ALA A 595 -15.08 25.90 -13.12
CA ALA A 595 -15.31 27.29 -13.51
C ALA A 595 -15.80 27.42 -14.96
N THR A 596 -16.48 28.54 -15.23
CA THR A 596 -16.95 28.93 -16.57
C THR A 596 -16.29 30.26 -16.95
N VAL A 597 -15.50 30.25 -18.03
CA VAL A 597 -14.91 31.45 -18.62
C VAL A 597 -15.78 31.88 -19.79
N THR A 598 -16.42 33.04 -19.71
CA THR A 598 -17.24 33.55 -20.82
C THR A 598 -16.39 34.41 -21.74
N LEU A 599 -16.25 33.99 -23.00
CA LEU A 599 -15.66 34.77 -24.07
C LEU A 599 -16.76 35.44 -24.91
N ARG A 600 -16.61 36.72 -25.23
CA ARG A 600 -17.62 37.53 -25.94
C ARG A 600 -17.17 37.81 -27.37
N ALA A 601 -18.06 37.70 -28.35
CA ALA A 601 -17.71 37.91 -29.75
C ALA A 601 -17.51 39.40 -30.08
N ILE A 602 -16.38 39.73 -30.71
CA ILE A 602 -16.10 41.07 -31.24
C ILE A 602 -16.40 41.08 -32.75
N TRP A 603 -17.05 42.15 -33.21
CA TRP A 603 -17.65 42.25 -34.54
C TRP A 603 -17.21 43.56 -35.24
N LYS A 604 -16.85 43.49 -36.52
CA LYS A 604 -16.55 44.66 -37.37
C LYS A 604 -17.49 44.70 -38.56
N SER A 605 -18.14 45.84 -38.82
CA SER A 605 -19.05 45.97 -39.97
C SER A 605 -18.31 45.75 -41.29
N THR A 606 -18.93 45.02 -42.21
CA THR A 606 -18.43 44.79 -43.58
C THR A 606 -18.98 45.81 -44.58
N VAL A 607 -19.84 46.72 -44.14
CA VAL A 607 -20.63 47.63 -44.99
C VAL A 607 -20.55 49.05 -44.42
N SER A 608 -19.31 49.53 -44.26
CA SER A 608 -19.03 50.87 -43.73
C SER A 608 -18.75 51.86 -44.86
N LEU A 609 -19.35 53.03 -44.81
CA LEU A 609 -19.31 54.08 -45.84
C LEU A 609 -18.75 55.40 -45.28
N GLU A 610 -18.27 56.26 -46.18
CA GLU A 610 -18.03 57.68 -45.89
C GLU A 610 -19.33 58.47 -46.10
N LEU A 611 -19.65 59.39 -45.20
CA LEU A 611 -20.67 60.41 -45.38
C LEU A 611 -19.96 61.76 -45.57
N MET A 612 -20.20 62.40 -46.71
CA MET A 612 -19.73 63.75 -47.01
C MET A 612 -20.94 64.68 -47.15
N ILE A 613 -21.01 65.68 -46.29
CA ILE A 613 -22.07 66.68 -46.25
C ILE A 613 -21.47 67.98 -46.79
N SER A 614 -21.82 68.35 -48.02
CA SER A 614 -21.45 69.63 -48.59
C SER A 614 -22.43 70.73 -48.17
N SER A 615 -21.92 71.95 -48.01
CA SER A 615 -22.70 73.15 -47.70
C SER A 615 -22.44 74.16 -48.81
N ARG A 616 -23.46 74.57 -49.58
CA ARG A 616 -23.29 75.47 -50.74
C ARG A 616 -24.39 76.51 -50.86
N MET A 617 -24.18 77.52 -51.71
CA MET A 617 -25.18 78.54 -52.04
C MET A 617 -26.27 78.00 -52.98
N ALA A 618 -27.52 78.08 -52.55
CA ALA A 618 -28.70 77.64 -53.30
C ALA A 618 -28.86 78.32 -54.67
N GLY A 619 -29.50 77.62 -55.61
CA GLY A 619 -29.89 78.15 -56.92
C GLY A 619 -28.75 78.30 -57.94
N THR A 620 -27.49 78.08 -57.55
CA THR A 620 -26.36 78.02 -58.48
C THR A 620 -25.90 76.56 -58.64
N GLY A 621 -26.03 76.02 -59.85
CA GLY A 621 -25.68 74.62 -60.15
C GLY A 621 -24.17 74.39 -60.13
N GLY A 622 -23.63 74.14 -58.93
CA GLY A 622 -22.18 74.16 -58.65
C GLY A 622 -21.73 75.40 -57.87
N GLY A 623 -22.59 75.94 -56.99
CA GLY A 623 -22.31 77.12 -56.16
C GLY A 623 -21.11 76.99 -55.22
N SER A 624 -20.59 78.14 -54.78
CA SER A 624 -19.43 78.22 -53.89
C SER A 624 -19.67 77.51 -52.54
N PRO A 625 -18.64 76.87 -51.97
CA PRO A 625 -18.73 76.20 -50.68
C PRO A 625 -18.89 77.19 -49.51
N LEU A 626 -19.58 76.76 -48.46
CA LEU A 626 -19.88 77.55 -47.28
C LEU A 626 -19.34 76.88 -46.00
N ALA A 627 -18.27 77.44 -45.45
CA ALA A 627 -17.68 76.98 -44.20
C ALA A 627 -18.55 77.32 -42.98
N GLY A 628 -18.53 76.47 -41.96
CA GLY A 628 -19.20 76.73 -40.68
C GLY A 628 -20.71 76.52 -40.67
N ALA A 629 -21.26 75.62 -41.48
CA ALA A 629 -22.60 75.07 -41.28
C ALA A 629 -22.55 74.00 -40.18
N GLY A 630 -23.48 74.03 -39.22
CA GLY A 630 -23.56 73.03 -38.15
C GLY A 630 -24.58 71.94 -38.44
N TYR A 631 -24.17 70.68 -38.28
CA TYR A 631 -24.98 69.49 -38.50
C TYR A 631 -25.06 68.61 -37.25
N ALA A 632 -26.11 67.80 -37.16
CA ALA A 632 -26.22 66.66 -36.26
C ALA A 632 -26.64 65.40 -37.03
N LEU A 633 -26.16 64.24 -36.59
CA LEU A 633 -26.54 62.93 -37.13
C LEU A 633 -27.12 62.07 -36.00
N SER A 634 -28.40 61.72 -36.13
CA SER A 634 -29.17 61.02 -35.11
C SER A 634 -29.80 59.73 -35.65
N ALA A 635 -30.06 58.77 -34.77
CA ALA A 635 -30.84 57.56 -35.09
C ALA A 635 -32.35 57.84 -35.18
N THR A 636 -32.81 59.02 -34.73
CA THR A 636 -34.20 59.46 -34.79
C THR A 636 -34.30 60.90 -35.30
N SER A 637 -35.50 61.44 -35.48
CA SER A 637 -35.68 62.86 -35.81
C SER A 637 -35.43 63.82 -34.64
N ASP A 638 -35.10 63.31 -33.45
CA ASP A 638 -34.68 64.11 -32.30
C ASP A 638 -33.14 64.22 -32.29
N VAL A 639 -32.62 65.39 -31.94
CA VAL A 639 -31.17 65.60 -31.76
C VAL A 639 -30.61 64.87 -30.53
N ALA A 640 -31.45 64.42 -29.60
CA ALA A 640 -31.01 63.73 -28.39
C ALA A 640 -30.42 62.32 -28.63
N ASP A 641 -30.81 61.63 -29.70
CA ASP A 641 -30.34 60.26 -30.04
C ASP A 641 -29.08 60.29 -30.93
N GLU A 642 -28.09 61.10 -30.55
CA GLU A 642 -26.83 61.31 -31.27
C GLU A 642 -26.10 59.98 -31.55
N ILE A 643 -25.62 59.80 -32.80
CA ILE A 643 -24.84 58.62 -33.17
C ILE A 643 -23.36 58.89 -32.91
N TYR A 644 -22.78 58.08 -32.02
CA TYR A 644 -21.38 58.17 -31.61
C TYR A 644 -20.44 57.24 -32.39
N ASP A 645 -20.95 56.23 -33.11
CA ASP A 645 -20.11 55.27 -33.85
C ASP A 645 -19.70 55.75 -35.26
N VAL A 646 -19.41 57.04 -35.37
CA VAL A 646 -18.83 57.68 -36.56
C VAL A 646 -17.56 58.46 -36.18
N TYR A 647 -16.69 58.68 -37.16
CA TYR A 647 -15.31 59.14 -36.97
C TYR A 647 -14.98 60.29 -37.91
N THR A 648 -14.06 61.18 -37.55
CA THR A 648 -13.67 62.34 -38.37
C THR A 648 -12.48 62.06 -39.31
N ASP A 649 -11.86 60.88 -39.21
CA ASP A 649 -10.75 60.43 -40.05
C ASP A 649 -10.98 59.04 -40.67
N PRO A 650 -10.36 58.72 -41.83
CA PRO A 650 -10.57 57.45 -42.54
C PRO A 650 -9.89 56.22 -41.92
N GLU A 651 -9.01 56.41 -40.93
CA GLU A 651 -8.38 55.32 -40.18
C GLU A 651 -9.26 54.88 -38.98
N MET A 652 -10.29 55.66 -38.66
CA MET A 652 -11.23 55.50 -37.54
C MET A 652 -10.55 55.66 -36.16
N HIS A 653 -9.59 56.59 -36.07
CA HIS A 653 -8.89 56.89 -34.81
C HIS A 653 -9.62 57.93 -33.92
N HIS A 654 -10.29 58.92 -34.53
CA HIS A 654 -10.96 60.02 -33.83
C HIS A 654 -12.48 59.89 -33.98
N ARG A 655 -13.12 59.30 -32.96
CA ARG A 655 -14.58 59.13 -32.86
C ARG A 655 -15.26 60.48 -32.60
N VAL A 656 -16.48 60.69 -33.09
CA VAL A 656 -17.26 61.89 -32.78
C VAL A 656 -17.73 61.82 -31.32
N GLU A 657 -17.17 62.67 -30.47
CA GLU A 657 -17.46 62.67 -29.03
C GLU A 657 -18.71 63.48 -28.64
N SER A 658 -19.17 64.39 -29.51
CA SER A 658 -20.36 65.23 -29.32
C SER A 658 -20.78 65.93 -30.61
N TRP A 659 -22.05 66.33 -30.71
CA TRP A 659 -22.57 67.18 -31.79
C TRP A 659 -22.97 68.60 -31.27
N PRO A 660 -23.20 69.60 -32.13
CA PRO A 660 -23.07 69.61 -33.59
C PRO A 660 -21.62 69.55 -34.09
N GLN A 661 -21.46 69.03 -35.31
CA GLN A 661 -20.21 69.07 -36.07
C GLN A 661 -20.30 70.11 -37.18
N MET A 662 -19.21 70.85 -37.42
CA MET A 662 -19.18 72.01 -38.30
C MET A 662 -18.50 71.69 -39.63
N SER A 663 -19.02 72.21 -40.75
CA SER A 663 -18.34 72.12 -42.05
C SER A 663 -17.01 72.89 -42.05
N ALA A 664 -15.98 72.29 -42.64
CA ALA A 664 -14.64 72.82 -42.72
C ALA A 664 -14.53 74.01 -43.71
N SER A 665 -13.33 74.56 -43.87
CA SER A 665 -13.05 75.71 -44.75
C SER A 665 -13.33 75.45 -46.24
N ASP A 666 -13.45 74.19 -46.66
CA ASP A 666 -13.86 73.77 -48.01
C ASP A 666 -15.38 73.57 -48.15
N GLY A 667 -16.16 73.88 -47.10
CA GLY A 667 -17.61 73.74 -47.05
C GLY A 667 -18.12 72.32 -46.79
N ASN A 668 -17.23 71.34 -46.59
CA ASN A 668 -17.60 69.94 -46.36
C ASN A 668 -17.46 69.53 -44.88
N LEU A 669 -18.33 68.66 -44.41
CA LEU A 669 -18.10 67.80 -43.26
C LEU A 669 -17.94 66.36 -43.77
N ARG A 670 -16.84 65.69 -43.43
CA ARG A 670 -16.61 64.26 -43.74
C ARG A 670 -16.68 63.43 -42.47
N LEU A 671 -17.35 62.29 -42.57
CA LEU A 671 -17.54 61.35 -41.47
C LEU A 671 -17.37 59.93 -42.00
N TYR A 672 -16.64 59.12 -41.25
CA TYR A 672 -16.27 57.75 -41.56
C TYR A 672 -16.94 56.79 -40.57
N GLY A 673 -17.06 55.52 -40.93
CA GLY A 673 -17.64 54.50 -40.04
C GLY A 673 -19.13 54.23 -40.22
N VAL A 674 -19.84 55.01 -41.06
CA VAL A 674 -21.29 54.91 -41.24
C VAL A 674 -21.69 53.50 -41.67
N SER A 675 -22.40 52.79 -40.79
CA SER A 675 -22.75 51.36 -40.93
C SER A 675 -24.22 51.19 -41.34
N PRO A 676 -24.73 49.97 -41.63
CA PRO A 676 -26.14 49.77 -41.92
C PRO A 676 -27.07 50.29 -40.81
N GLY A 677 -28.12 51.00 -41.20
CA GLY A 677 -29.02 51.72 -40.30
C GLY A 677 -29.74 52.89 -40.99
N THR A 678 -30.71 53.49 -40.31
CA THR A 678 -31.38 54.72 -40.74
C THR A 678 -30.83 55.90 -39.94
N TYR A 679 -30.53 56.98 -40.65
CA TYR A 679 -29.85 58.16 -40.15
C TYR A 679 -30.63 59.41 -40.52
N HIS A 680 -30.81 60.30 -39.54
CA HIS A 680 -31.39 61.63 -39.74
C HIS A 680 -30.26 62.67 -39.70
N LEU A 681 -30.05 63.35 -40.83
CA LEU A 681 -29.14 64.48 -40.93
C LEU A 681 -29.91 65.79 -40.77
N LEU A 682 -29.61 66.52 -39.70
CA LEU A 682 -30.29 67.73 -39.28
C LEU A 682 -29.34 68.94 -39.39
N ASN A 683 -29.78 70.05 -40.01
CA ASN A 683 -29.04 71.32 -39.96
C ASN A 683 -29.43 72.09 -38.68
N LEU A 684 -28.44 72.37 -37.82
CA LEU A 684 -28.64 73.06 -36.54
C LEU A 684 -28.13 74.51 -36.54
N SER A 685 -27.24 74.88 -37.48
CA SER A 685 -26.80 76.27 -37.66
C SER A 685 -26.38 76.58 -39.09
N ALA A 686 -26.54 77.84 -39.48
CA ALA A 686 -26.20 78.34 -40.81
C ALA A 686 -24.79 78.96 -40.86
N PRO A 687 -24.09 78.89 -42.00
CA PRO A 687 -22.94 79.74 -42.30
C PRO A 687 -23.27 81.24 -42.14
N THR A 688 -22.27 82.03 -41.79
CA THR A 688 -22.45 83.48 -41.59
C THR A 688 -22.95 84.16 -42.87
N GLY A 689 -24.08 84.85 -42.78
CA GLY A 689 -24.74 85.51 -43.92
C GLY A 689 -25.81 84.68 -44.63
N TYR A 690 -26.16 83.50 -44.12
CA TYR A 690 -27.18 82.60 -44.68
C TYR A 690 -28.29 82.29 -43.67
N GLN A 691 -29.43 81.80 -44.14
CA GLN A 691 -30.51 81.29 -43.28
C GLN A 691 -30.26 79.83 -42.89
N VAL A 692 -30.80 79.38 -41.76
CA VAL A 692 -30.81 77.94 -41.40
C VAL A 692 -31.61 77.20 -42.47
N CYS A 693 -31.04 76.10 -42.98
CA CYS A 693 -31.69 75.30 -44.00
C CYS A 693 -32.83 74.49 -43.35
N PRO A 694 -34.08 74.57 -43.85
CA PRO A 694 -35.18 73.77 -43.33
C PRO A 694 -35.12 72.31 -43.81
N ASP A 695 -34.24 72.03 -44.78
CA ASP A 695 -34.09 70.70 -45.36
C ASP A 695 -33.34 69.78 -44.38
N ALA A 696 -33.90 68.58 -44.18
CA ALA A 696 -33.31 67.51 -43.40
C ALA A 696 -33.32 66.25 -44.26
N HIS A 697 -32.18 65.58 -44.37
CA HIS A 697 -32.08 64.34 -45.13
C HIS A 697 -32.29 63.13 -44.21
N VAL A 698 -33.14 62.20 -44.61
CA VAL A 698 -33.22 60.87 -44.00
C VAL A 698 -32.59 59.89 -44.96
N PHE A 699 -31.44 59.32 -44.59
CA PHE A 699 -30.78 58.31 -45.40
C PHE A 699 -30.71 56.97 -44.66
N THR A 700 -30.99 55.89 -45.38
CA THR A 700 -30.82 54.53 -44.87
C THR A 700 -29.67 53.88 -45.61
N VAL A 701 -28.65 53.45 -44.86
CA VAL A 701 -27.67 52.48 -45.37
C VAL A 701 -28.29 51.11 -45.19
N GLY A 702 -28.64 50.47 -46.29
CA GLY A 702 -29.13 49.10 -46.32
C GLY A 702 -28.04 48.12 -45.93
N ASP A 703 -28.46 47.00 -45.35
CA ASP A 703 -27.61 45.86 -44.99
C ASP A 703 -26.74 45.36 -46.16
N ASP A 704 -27.26 45.38 -47.40
CA ASP A 704 -26.54 45.00 -48.62
C ASP A 704 -25.57 46.07 -49.15
N GLY A 705 -25.47 47.23 -48.48
CA GLY A 705 -24.71 48.39 -48.95
C GLY A 705 -25.45 49.21 -50.02
N SER A 706 -26.73 48.92 -50.29
CA SER A 706 -27.60 49.91 -50.92
C SER A 706 -27.73 51.13 -50.02
N VAL A 707 -28.01 52.29 -50.61
CA VAL A 707 -28.34 53.49 -49.85
C VAL A 707 -29.65 54.04 -50.40
N SER A 708 -30.50 54.56 -49.53
CA SER A 708 -31.57 55.46 -49.93
C SER A 708 -31.37 56.82 -49.27
N VAL A 709 -31.80 57.89 -49.94
CA VAL A 709 -31.82 59.26 -49.43
C VAL A 709 -33.22 59.79 -49.70
N ASP A 710 -33.91 60.24 -48.66
CA ASP A 710 -35.29 60.73 -48.68
C ASP A 710 -36.28 59.76 -49.34
N GLY A 711 -36.05 58.46 -49.10
CA GLY A 711 -36.82 57.35 -49.68
C GLY A 711 -36.48 56.99 -51.13
N VAL A 712 -35.58 57.74 -51.78
CA VAL A 712 -35.14 57.49 -53.16
C VAL A 712 -33.85 56.65 -53.16
N PRO A 713 -33.72 55.59 -53.97
CA PRO A 713 -32.47 54.84 -54.10
C PRO A 713 -31.30 55.72 -54.56
N TYR A 714 -30.23 55.68 -53.78
CA TYR A 714 -29.00 56.45 -53.97
C TYR A 714 -27.84 55.49 -54.26
N LYS A 715 -26.90 55.90 -55.12
CA LYS A 715 -25.73 55.09 -55.49
C LYS A 715 -24.43 55.80 -55.07
N PRO A 716 -23.79 55.39 -53.95
CA PRO A 716 -22.54 55.98 -53.49
C PRO A 716 -21.45 55.99 -54.55
N ALA A 717 -20.77 57.12 -54.71
CA ALA A 717 -19.61 57.25 -55.57
C ALA A 717 -18.37 56.81 -54.77
N ALA A 718 -17.71 55.73 -55.19
CA ALA A 718 -16.53 55.16 -54.52
C ALA A 718 -16.71 54.84 -53.01
N GLY A 719 -17.95 54.60 -52.55
CA GLY A 719 -18.27 54.36 -51.14
C GLY A 719 -18.63 55.63 -50.34
N VAL A 720 -18.70 56.79 -50.98
CA VAL A 720 -19.11 58.06 -50.36
C VAL A 720 -20.59 58.33 -50.60
N ILE A 721 -21.33 58.52 -49.51
CA ILE A 721 -22.67 59.15 -49.49
C ILE A 721 -22.44 60.66 -49.51
N ALA A 722 -22.51 61.27 -50.70
CA ALA A 722 -22.41 62.71 -50.87
C ALA A 722 -23.80 63.35 -50.80
N LEU A 723 -24.10 64.02 -49.69
CA LEU A 723 -25.30 64.85 -49.49
C LEU A 723 -24.94 66.32 -49.68
N THR A 724 -25.93 67.18 -49.92
CA THR A 724 -25.66 68.64 -49.98
C THR A 724 -26.85 69.45 -49.49
N MET A 725 -26.58 70.33 -48.54
CA MET A 725 -27.53 71.35 -48.09
C MET A 725 -27.32 72.64 -48.88
N ASP A 726 -28.39 73.13 -49.50
CA ASP A 726 -28.42 74.36 -50.31
C ASP A 726 -28.93 75.53 -49.45
N PHE A 727 -28.03 76.43 -49.07
CA PHE A 727 -28.33 77.54 -48.18
C PHE A 727 -28.76 78.79 -48.97
N LEU A 728 -29.88 79.39 -48.55
CA LEU A 728 -30.32 80.70 -49.04
C LEU A 728 -29.60 81.84 -48.30
N PRO A 729 -29.16 82.91 -49.00
CA PRO A 729 -28.63 84.10 -48.36
C PRO A 729 -29.61 84.71 -47.37
N ALA A 730 -29.12 85.25 -46.26
CA ALA A 730 -29.94 85.95 -45.29
C ALA A 730 -30.60 87.19 -45.94
N PRO A 731 -31.91 87.45 -45.72
CA PRO A 731 -32.60 88.57 -46.33
C PRO A 731 -31.98 89.90 -45.88
N VAL A 732 -31.60 90.74 -46.85
CA VAL A 732 -31.00 92.05 -46.59
C VAL A 732 -32.05 92.95 -45.93
N LEU A 733 -31.86 93.25 -44.65
CA LEU A 733 -32.70 94.19 -43.92
C LEU A 733 -32.61 95.59 -44.56
N PRO A 734 -33.73 96.24 -44.94
CA PRO A 734 -33.69 97.55 -45.55
C PRO A 734 -33.13 98.63 -44.60
N GLY A 735 -31.89 99.08 -44.86
CA GLY A 735 -31.27 100.19 -44.13
C GLY A 735 -29.75 100.14 -43.99
N THR A 736 -29.11 98.97 -44.11
CA THR A 736 -27.67 98.79 -43.84
C THR A 736 -26.79 99.03 -45.08
N GLY A 737 -26.70 100.29 -45.50
CA GLY A 737 -25.72 100.74 -46.50
C GLY A 737 -24.26 100.55 -46.02
N VAL A 738 -23.39 100.10 -46.91
CA VAL A 738 -22.02 99.64 -46.60
C VAL A 738 -21.01 100.79 -46.66
N ASN A 739 -19.99 100.82 -45.77
CA ASN A 739 -18.58 101.09 -46.16
C ASN A 739 -17.52 100.86 -45.04
N SER A 740 -16.63 99.90 -45.31
CA SER A 740 -15.19 99.83 -44.99
C SER A 740 -14.62 100.05 -43.56
N ALA A 741 -13.94 98.98 -43.09
CA ALA A 741 -12.72 98.94 -42.26
C ALA A 741 -12.78 99.25 -40.75
N GLY A 742 -12.61 98.20 -39.92
CA GLY A 742 -12.20 98.29 -38.51
C GLY A 742 -12.95 97.34 -37.55
N HIS A 743 -12.25 96.36 -36.98
CA HIS A 743 -12.68 95.65 -35.75
C HIS A 743 -12.23 96.43 -34.50
N PRO A 744 -12.78 96.16 -33.30
CA PRO A 744 -14.19 95.91 -32.97
C PRO A 744 -14.66 96.71 -31.72
N GLU A 745 -15.97 96.69 -31.39
CA GLU A 745 -16.52 96.39 -30.03
C GLU A 745 -18.02 96.77 -29.87
N SER A 746 -18.87 95.73 -29.90
CA SER A 746 -19.99 95.46 -28.98
C SER A 746 -20.80 96.60 -28.32
N VAL A 747 -21.90 97.04 -28.96
CA VAL A 747 -23.03 97.75 -28.29
C VAL A 747 -24.37 97.30 -28.90
N ALA A 748 -25.43 97.27 -28.07
CA ALA A 748 -26.85 96.89 -28.35
C ALA A 748 -27.09 95.39 -28.62
N VAL A 749 -27.99 94.65 -27.94
CA VAL A 749 -29.37 94.87 -27.43
C VAL A 749 -30.46 94.71 -28.51
N LEU A 750 -31.19 93.58 -28.45
CA LEU A 750 -32.66 93.47 -28.42
C LEU A 750 -32.99 92.02 -27.93
N VAL A 751 -33.72 91.81 -26.83
CA VAL A 751 -35.19 91.79 -26.67
C VAL A 751 -35.88 90.59 -27.36
N ALA A 752 -36.29 89.69 -26.48
CA ALA A 752 -37.14 88.50 -26.61
C ALA A 752 -38.29 88.48 -27.63
N LEU A 753 -38.64 87.25 -28.04
CA LEU A 753 -40.02 86.76 -28.03
C LEU A 753 -40.04 85.30 -27.55
N ALA A 754 -41.07 84.89 -26.79
CA ALA A 754 -41.12 83.57 -26.15
C ALA A 754 -42.53 82.95 -26.20
N ALA A 755 -42.61 81.71 -26.69
CA ALA A 755 -43.73 80.78 -26.60
C ALA A 755 -43.21 79.37 -26.99
N GLY A 756 -43.61 78.25 -26.40
CA GLY A 756 -44.35 77.98 -25.16
C GLY A 756 -43.91 76.58 -24.65
N ALA A 757 -43.73 76.37 -23.34
CA ALA A 757 -44.78 76.03 -22.37
C ALA A 757 -45.17 74.53 -22.34
N LEU A 758 -44.82 73.85 -21.23
CA LEU A 758 -45.37 72.56 -20.73
C LEU A 758 -45.00 71.31 -21.59
N ALA A 759 -44.67 70.14 -21.04
CA ALA A 759 -44.90 69.60 -19.69
C ALA A 759 -43.85 68.54 -19.27
N ALA A 760 -43.82 68.21 -17.97
CA ALA A 760 -43.33 66.93 -17.44
C ALA A 760 -44.53 66.06 -17.05
N PRO A 761 -44.42 64.71 -17.02
CA PRO A 761 -44.22 64.08 -15.70
C PRO A 761 -43.41 62.76 -15.65
N LEU A 762 -43.13 62.35 -14.42
CA LEU A 762 -42.36 61.20 -13.97
C LEU A 762 -42.90 59.80 -14.38
N VAL A 763 -41.98 58.88 -14.75
CA VAL A 763 -41.89 57.47 -14.29
C VAL A 763 -40.38 57.11 -14.34
N ARG A 764 -39.60 56.71 -13.32
CA ARG A 764 -39.72 55.95 -12.05
C ARG A 764 -39.43 54.43 -12.17
N ARG A 765 -38.24 54.04 -11.66
CA ARG A 765 -37.75 52.70 -11.23
C ARG A 765 -37.13 51.72 -12.25
N ARG A 766 -35.85 51.40 -11.96
CA ARG A 766 -35.25 50.05 -11.77
C ARG A 766 -35.69 48.91 -12.71
N SER A 767 -34.73 48.45 -13.51
CA SER A 767 -34.16 47.11 -13.34
C SER A 767 -32.69 47.26 -12.99
#